data_AF-A0A9X3PHV9-F1
#
_entry.id   AF-A0A9X3PHV9-F1
#
_cell.length_a   1.000
_cell.length_b   1.000
_cell.length_c   1.000
_cell.angle_alpha   90.00
_cell.angle_beta   90.00
_cell.angle_gamma   90.00
#
_symmetry.space_group_name_H-M   'P 1'
#
loop_
_entity.id
_entity.type
_entity.pdbx_description
1 polymer ?
#
loop_
_entity_poly.entity_id
_entity_poly.type
_entity_poly.pdbx_seq_one_letter_code
_entity_poly.pdbx_strand_id
1 'polypeptide(L)'
;MKTLKTNTTRTAVAALALASLLIGATPALAADATPVGTDGKVATDPAYDGPQITEVRVINEGRFLEVYWDRYVDEEAAVSPANLTLTNGGNTIQLQAKPATGPTDTIFFDQDNKQIAATPANSMARLPEDLHLASVAYTGAIDPDQPLTLTVTGSNIQDAEGKTAKDAAYTGVPLLDYYTQTVTTQTGIQVKAGPRVDPATLDLAAAQVDVQLGRDDNGIAQTMADYGCSLAVYAARENAYLVPEHRGGYDPEMYDVEGYGGSTWNHCVSSISERNVLRTRGNENDFLNTRYTNENILIHEFGHAVRLVGIETQTDTTLSDELYAVYENAYNTGRWPNTYAIGNIDEYFATLSAIWFDNMAEKPDWTDGVRSPVNTRAELKEYDPEAYEFFAEVYPADRTLPSPWDIPGPDVYHGDYTEPPQLPERVTAEDVDLDTDAFRVVTDSLGTEFQIDQYAGDADHPERDMVVWSKWGGGVWDLDLADGAYTINAIDGSGVLAALSDTEVAYQDIAPDADDPAQRWTFLADTATEDNPYDGALVNAGNGRALAVDGRTESGTSLTLTEPAHGTRWLFEDTTRTEAQGTAAYLVPDSDTTAPELGYTWTSRTSVAFEASDTGSGVATIEYRINGGDWKNYSSAVRVRPYDVVEARATDNAGNTSDVLTVTRRAS
;
A
#
# COMPACT_ATOMS: atom_id res chain seq x y z
N MET A 1 44.57 33.64 -24.81
CA MET A 1 45.74 33.26 -25.62
C MET A 1 45.25 32.53 -26.86
N LYS A 2 45.23 33.19 -28.03
CA LYS A 2 46.15 32.97 -29.17
C LYS A 2 46.22 31.51 -29.69
N THR A 3 45.45 31.26 -30.77
CA THR A 3 45.84 30.66 -32.08
C THR A 3 46.77 29.44 -32.16
N LEU A 4 46.34 28.42 -32.92
CA LEU A 4 46.90 27.89 -34.21
C LEU A 4 46.55 26.39 -34.35
N LYS A 5 45.62 26.00 -35.23
CA LYS A 5 45.83 25.46 -36.60
C LYS A 5 46.99 24.48 -36.77
N THR A 6 46.65 23.24 -37.17
CA THR A 6 47.37 22.45 -38.18
C THR A 6 46.40 21.53 -38.92
N ASN A 7 46.37 21.66 -40.25
CA ASN A 7 45.75 20.77 -41.22
C ASN A 7 46.87 20.26 -42.13
N THR A 8 46.96 18.95 -42.38
CA THR A 8 47.54 18.41 -43.63
C THR A 8 46.99 16.98 -43.89
N THR A 9 45.99 16.77 -44.76
CA THR A 9 46.03 16.41 -46.20
C THR A 9 46.53 15.00 -46.54
N ARG A 10 45.68 14.22 -47.28
CA ARG A 10 45.96 13.30 -48.42
C ARG A 10 44.81 12.27 -48.53
N THR A 11 44.22 11.86 -49.65
CA THR A 11 44.23 12.22 -51.10
C THR A 11 43.02 11.48 -51.71
N ALA A 12 42.38 12.05 -52.72
CA ALA A 12 41.25 11.46 -53.45
C ALA A 12 41.67 10.35 -54.44
N VAL A 13 40.78 9.38 -54.70
CA VAL A 13 40.66 8.70 -56.00
C VAL A 13 39.17 8.52 -56.29
N ALA A 14 38.74 9.03 -57.45
CA ALA A 14 37.40 8.89 -58.03
C ALA A 14 37.44 7.89 -59.19
N ALA A 15 36.36 7.15 -59.44
CA ALA A 15 35.91 6.80 -60.79
C ALA A 15 34.49 6.18 -60.81
N LEU A 16 33.63 6.84 -61.59
CA LEU A 16 32.37 6.45 -62.26
C LEU A 16 31.99 4.96 -62.34
N ALA A 17 30.68 4.66 -62.24
CA ALA A 17 29.90 4.16 -63.39
C ALA A 17 28.39 3.94 -63.11
N LEU A 18 27.60 4.46 -64.07
CA LEU A 18 26.33 3.98 -64.62
C LEU A 18 25.00 4.07 -63.83
N ALA A 19 24.13 4.92 -64.40
CA ALA A 19 22.69 4.90 -64.30
C ALA A 19 22.09 3.61 -64.88
N SER A 20 21.08 3.06 -64.20
CA SER A 20 19.76 2.62 -64.74
C SER A 20 19.20 1.51 -63.85
N LEU A 21 18.11 1.79 -63.14
CA LEU A 21 16.83 1.07 -63.21
C LEU A 21 15.92 1.60 -62.09
N LEU A 22 15.07 2.56 -62.45
CA LEU A 22 13.79 2.74 -61.76
C LEU A 22 12.96 1.49 -62.02
N ILE A 23 12.79 0.66 -61.00
CA ILE A 23 11.66 -0.28 -60.92
C ILE A 23 10.73 0.35 -59.90
N GLY A 24 9.53 0.66 -60.36
CA GLY A 24 8.56 1.48 -59.65
C GLY A 24 8.20 0.89 -58.29
N ALA A 25 8.19 1.75 -57.27
CA ALA A 25 7.25 1.59 -56.19
C ALA A 25 5.85 1.61 -56.83
N THR A 26 5.21 0.45 -56.87
CA THR A 26 3.76 0.38 -57.02
C THR A 26 3.15 1.28 -55.96
N PRO A 27 2.18 2.15 -56.29
CA PRO A 27 1.39 2.78 -55.24
C PRO A 27 0.80 1.66 -54.40
N ALA A 28 0.89 1.78 -53.06
CA ALA A 28 0.09 0.96 -52.18
C ALA A 28 -1.33 0.97 -52.75
N LEU A 29 -1.84 -0.21 -53.12
CA LEU A 29 -3.24 -0.39 -53.48
C LEU A 29 -4.03 0.32 -52.39
N ALA A 30 -4.86 1.28 -52.79
CA ALA A 30 -5.78 1.93 -51.87
C ALA A 30 -6.57 0.80 -51.20
N ALA A 31 -6.26 0.53 -49.92
CA ALA A 31 -7.04 -0.39 -49.13
C ALA A 31 -8.50 0.09 -49.24
N ASP A 32 -9.43 -0.82 -49.54
CA ASP A 32 -10.83 -0.46 -49.64
C ASP A 32 -11.24 0.18 -48.30
N ALA A 33 -11.58 1.46 -48.36
CA ALA A 33 -11.93 2.24 -47.18
C ALA A 33 -13.29 1.77 -46.68
N THR A 34 -13.28 1.12 -45.52
CA THR A 34 -14.47 0.63 -44.84
C THR A 34 -14.91 1.71 -43.84
N PRO A 35 -16.10 2.30 -43.98
CA PRO A 35 -16.60 3.26 -42.98
C PRO A 35 -16.98 2.53 -41.69
N VAL A 36 -16.60 3.11 -40.55
CA VAL A 36 -17.00 2.64 -39.22
C VAL A 36 -18.28 3.39 -38.81
N GLY A 37 -19.24 2.66 -38.23
CA GLY A 37 -20.44 3.26 -37.67
C GLY A 37 -20.12 4.17 -36.47
N THR A 38 -21.02 5.10 -36.15
CA THR A 38 -20.86 5.95 -34.95
C THR A 38 -20.91 5.15 -33.65
N ASP A 39 -21.43 3.93 -33.68
CA ASP A 39 -21.43 2.94 -32.60
C ASP A 39 -20.22 2.00 -32.65
N GLY A 40 -19.23 2.29 -33.51
CA GLY A 40 -18.02 1.48 -33.69
C GLY A 40 -18.21 0.28 -34.63
N LYS A 41 -19.45 -0.08 -35.00
CA LYS A 41 -19.71 -1.30 -35.76
C LYS A 41 -19.26 -1.21 -37.21
N VAL A 42 -18.85 -2.36 -37.73
CA VAL A 42 -18.34 -2.54 -39.08
C VAL A 42 -19.20 -3.59 -39.79
N ALA A 43 -19.59 -3.31 -41.03
CA ALA A 43 -20.34 -4.26 -41.84
C ALA A 43 -19.42 -5.38 -42.35
N THR A 44 -19.77 -6.63 -42.06
CA THR A 44 -19.05 -7.82 -42.55
C THR A 44 -19.55 -8.24 -43.94
N ASP A 45 -18.65 -8.80 -44.75
CA ASP A 45 -18.95 -9.41 -46.04
C ASP A 45 -19.21 -10.92 -45.87
N PRO A 46 -20.47 -11.40 -45.99
CA PRO A 46 -20.79 -12.81 -45.81
C PRO A 46 -20.23 -13.72 -46.92
N ALA A 47 -19.75 -13.15 -48.03
CA ALA A 47 -19.10 -13.92 -49.10
C ALA A 47 -17.60 -14.12 -48.87
N TYR A 48 -17.01 -13.40 -47.89
CA TYR A 48 -15.60 -13.56 -47.56
C TYR A 48 -15.38 -14.72 -46.60
N ASP A 49 -14.46 -15.61 -46.97
CA ASP A 49 -14.08 -16.76 -46.16
C ASP A 49 -12.76 -16.50 -45.43
N GLY A 50 -12.84 -15.76 -44.32
CA GLY A 50 -11.74 -15.42 -43.42
C GLY A 50 -12.22 -14.53 -42.27
N PRO A 51 -11.35 -14.24 -41.28
CA PRO A 51 -11.70 -13.38 -40.15
C PRO A 51 -12.01 -11.95 -40.59
N GLN A 52 -12.98 -11.33 -39.92
CA GLN A 52 -13.46 -9.98 -40.20
C GLN A 52 -13.59 -9.17 -38.92
N ILE A 53 -13.24 -7.89 -39.01
CA ILE A 53 -13.46 -6.93 -37.93
C ILE A 53 -14.95 -6.56 -37.90
N THR A 54 -15.54 -6.66 -36.71
CA THR A 54 -16.96 -6.41 -36.45
C THR A 54 -17.20 -5.09 -35.74
N GLU A 55 -16.22 -4.62 -34.97
CA GLU A 55 -16.25 -3.34 -34.26
C GLU A 55 -14.83 -2.78 -34.11
N VAL A 56 -14.69 -1.46 -34.27
CA VAL A 56 -13.47 -0.70 -33.98
C VAL A 56 -13.84 0.57 -33.24
N ARG A 57 -13.15 0.83 -32.13
CA ARG A 57 -13.31 2.06 -31.36
C ARG A 57 -12.04 2.43 -30.61
N VAL A 58 -11.92 3.70 -30.27
CA VAL A 58 -11.03 4.13 -29.17
C VAL A 58 -11.92 4.36 -27.96
N ILE A 59 -11.52 3.88 -26.78
CA ILE A 59 -12.32 4.10 -25.56
C ILE A 59 -11.87 5.36 -24.81
N ASN A 60 -12.82 6.05 -24.16
CA ASN A 60 -12.55 7.27 -23.40
C ASN A 60 -11.84 6.99 -22.07
N GLU A 61 -12.11 5.83 -21.47
CA GLU A 61 -11.49 5.38 -20.23
C GLU A 61 -10.15 4.73 -20.53
N GLY A 62 -9.09 5.53 -20.44
CA GLY A 62 -7.73 5.12 -20.74
C GLY A 62 -7.31 5.44 -22.17
N ARG A 63 -6.29 4.72 -22.66
CA ARG A 63 -5.71 4.95 -24.00
C ARG A 63 -5.64 3.64 -24.76
N PHE A 64 -6.81 3.11 -25.10
CA PHE A 64 -6.92 1.82 -25.78
C PHE A 64 -7.66 1.94 -27.11
N LEU A 65 -7.07 1.36 -28.15
CA LEU A 65 -7.75 0.98 -29.37
C LEU A 65 -8.34 -0.41 -29.17
N GLU A 66 -9.64 -0.55 -29.37
CA GLU A 66 -10.34 -1.84 -29.34
C GLU A 66 -10.73 -2.27 -30.76
N VAL A 67 -10.36 -3.49 -31.12
CA VAL A 67 -10.69 -4.13 -32.39
C VAL A 67 -11.33 -5.49 -32.09
N TYR A 68 -12.61 -5.64 -32.45
CA TYR A 68 -13.37 -6.86 -32.27
C TYR A 68 -13.40 -7.66 -33.56
N TRP A 69 -13.25 -8.97 -33.44
CA TRP A 69 -13.24 -9.92 -34.55
C TRP A 69 -14.49 -10.80 -34.50
N ASP A 70 -14.90 -11.35 -35.66
CA ASP A 70 -16.02 -12.28 -35.77
C ASP A 70 -15.70 -13.70 -35.27
N ARG A 71 -14.42 -13.98 -35.00
CA ARG A 71 -13.88 -15.27 -34.55
C ARG A 71 -12.48 -15.09 -33.95
N TYR A 72 -11.94 -16.16 -33.36
CA TYR A 72 -10.54 -16.22 -32.95
C TYR A 72 -9.59 -15.88 -34.11
N VAL A 73 -8.57 -15.09 -33.81
CA VAL A 73 -7.44 -14.78 -34.69
C VAL A 73 -6.13 -14.95 -33.92
N ASP A 74 -5.02 -15.09 -34.64
CA ASP A 74 -3.69 -15.16 -34.05
C ASP A 74 -3.46 -14.00 -33.07
N GLU A 75 -3.34 -14.35 -31.79
CA GLU A 75 -3.36 -13.43 -30.66
C GLU A 75 -2.16 -12.48 -30.60
N GLU A 76 -1.04 -12.82 -31.25
CA GLU A 76 0.13 -11.94 -31.38
C GLU A 76 -0.04 -10.97 -32.56
N ALA A 77 -0.47 -11.47 -33.71
CA ALA A 77 -0.68 -10.66 -34.90
C ALA A 77 -1.81 -9.65 -34.73
N ALA A 78 -2.88 -10.02 -34.01
CA ALA A 78 -4.07 -9.20 -33.81
C ALA A 78 -3.84 -7.95 -32.97
N VAL A 79 -2.81 -7.96 -32.10
CA VAL A 79 -2.45 -6.81 -31.25
C VAL A 79 -1.16 -6.11 -31.70
N SER A 80 -0.50 -6.61 -32.75
CA SER A 80 0.82 -6.11 -33.16
C SER A 80 0.74 -4.76 -33.87
N PRO A 81 1.49 -3.73 -33.43
CA PRO A 81 1.66 -2.48 -34.16
C PRO A 81 2.27 -2.63 -35.56
N ALA A 82 2.84 -3.80 -35.91
CA ALA A 82 3.27 -4.08 -37.27
C ALA A 82 2.10 -4.30 -38.24
N ASN A 83 0.95 -4.74 -37.71
CA ASN A 83 -0.26 -5.01 -38.48
C ASN A 83 -1.33 -3.92 -38.32
N LEU A 84 -1.19 -3.06 -37.31
CA LEU A 84 -2.16 -2.01 -36.98
C LEU A 84 -1.49 -0.63 -37.03
N THR A 85 -2.08 0.30 -37.79
CA THR A 85 -1.65 1.70 -37.80
C THR A 85 -2.85 2.60 -37.55
N LEU A 86 -2.87 3.26 -36.40
CA LEU A 86 -3.88 4.26 -36.05
C LEU A 86 -3.38 5.65 -36.44
N THR A 87 -4.19 6.41 -37.18
CA THR A 87 -3.91 7.82 -37.48
C THR A 87 -5.04 8.72 -37.01
N ASN A 88 -4.69 9.92 -36.54
CA ASN A 88 -5.62 11.00 -36.21
C ASN A 88 -5.32 12.17 -37.14
N GLY A 89 -6.17 12.37 -38.14
CA GLY A 89 -5.88 13.20 -39.30
C GLY A 89 -4.64 12.68 -40.05
N GLY A 90 -3.62 13.51 -40.20
CA GLY A 90 -2.34 13.13 -40.85
C GLY A 90 -1.28 12.54 -39.91
N ASN A 91 -1.55 12.47 -38.60
CA ASN A 91 -0.56 12.05 -37.61
C ASN A 91 -0.77 10.59 -37.21
N THR A 92 0.32 9.81 -37.14
CA THR A 92 0.29 8.45 -36.61
C THR A 92 0.28 8.48 -35.08
N ILE A 93 -0.69 7.78 -34.49
CA ILE A 93 -0.76 7.52 -33.05
C ILE A 93 0.08 6.28 -32.75
N GLN A 94 0.95 6.36 -31.74
CA GLN A 94 1.89 5.30 -31.42
C GLN A 94 1.20 4.20 -30.61
N LEU A 95 0.97 3.06 -31.23
CA LEU A 95 0.47 1.86 -30.55
C LEU A 95 1.61 1.16 -29.80
N GLN A 96 1.34 0.68 -28.60
CA GLN A 96 2.30 -0.04 -27.78
C GLN A 96 2.42 -1.49 -28.26
N ALA A 97 3.66 -1.98 -28.36
CA ALA A 97 3.91 -3.37 -28.69
C ALA A 97 3.83 -4.22 -27.44
N LYS A 98 3.16 -5.37 -27.53
CA LYS A 98 3.17 -6.38 -26.48
C LYS A 98 4.59 -6.89 -26.25
N PRO A 99 5.12 -6.88 -25.02
CA PRO A 99 6.41 -7.48 -24.70
C PRO A 99 6.37 -9.00 -24.84
N ALA A 100 7.55 -9.62 -25.01
CA ALA A 100 7.66 -11.07 -25.13
C ALA A 100 7.31 -11.81 -23.83
N THR A 101 7.59 -11.20 -22.68
CA THR A 101 7.30 -11.72 -21.33
C THR A 101 6.96 -10.58 -20.38
N GLY A 102 6.22 -10.88 -19.32
CA GLY A 102 5.87 -9.95 -18.25
C GLY A 102 4.60 -9.12 -18.51
N PRO A 103 4.34 -8.12 -17.64
CA PRO A 103 3.12 -7.32 -17.68
C PRO A 103 2.96 -6.52 -18.99
N THR A 104 1.70 -6.34 -19.41
CA THR A 104 1.35 -5.65 -20.66
C THR A 104 -0.05 -5.05 -20.61
N ASP A 105 -0.23 -3.88 -21.20
CA ASP A 105 -1.54 -3.23 -21.37
C ASP A 105 -2.15 -3.51 -22.76
N THR A 106 -1.44 -4.27 -23.58
CA THR A 106 -1.85 -4.72 -24.92
C THR A 106 -2.21 -6.21 -24.88
N ILE A 107 -3.51 -6.50 -25.03
CA ILE A 107 -4.14 -7.76 -24.63
C ILE A 107 -5.09 -8.24 -25.73
N PHE A 108 -5.05 -9.55 -26.03
CA PHE A 108 -6.07 -10.22 -26.84
C PHE A 108 -6.98 -11.03 -25.92
N PHE A 109 -8.20 -10.53 -25.68
CA PHE A 109 -9.22 -11.18 -24.87
C PHE A 109 -9.98 -12.20 -25.71
N ASP A 110 -9.74 -13.47 -25.43
CA ASP A 110 -10.35 -14.61 -26.10
C ASP A 110 -10.22 -15.84 -25.21
N GLN A 111 -11.30 -16.63 -25.05
CA GLN A 111 -11.25 -17.85 -24.25
C GLN A 111 -10.24 -18.89 -24.77
N ASP A 112 -9.96 -18.87 -26.07
CA ASP A 112 -9.08 -19.80 -26.77
C ASP A 112 -7.66 -19.21 -26.96
N ASN A 113 -7.34 -18.11 -26.27
CA ASN A 113 -6.01 -17.50 -26.27
C ASN A 113 -4.95 -18.53 -25.82
N LYS A 114 -4.07 -18.93 -26.75
CA LYS A 114 -3.16 -20.07 -26.55
C LYS A 114 -2.01 -19.72 -25.60
N GLN A 115 -1.52 -18.49 -25.65
CA GLN A 115 -0.48 -17.99 -24.75
C GLN A 115 -0.96 -18.08 -23.31
N ILE A 116 -2.19 -17.64 -23.02
CA ILE A 116 -2.72 -17.65 -21.65
C ILE A 116 -3.17 -19.04 -21.24
N ALA A 117 -3.74 -19.84 -22.15
CA ALA A 117 -4.08 -21.24 -21.88
C ALA A 117 -2.85 -22.11 -21.56
N ALA A 118 -1.65 -21.68 -21.97
CA ALA A 118 -0.40 -22.35 -21.64
C ALA A 118 0.14 -22.00 -20.23
N THR A 119 -0.41 -20.97 -19.57
CA THR A 119 -0.03 -20.63 -18.19
C THR A 119 -0.91 -21.39 -17.19
N PRO A 120 -0.42 -21.65 -15.96
CA PRO A 120 -1.25 -22.23 -14.90
C PRO A 120 -2.46 -21.37 -14.53
N ALA A 121 -2.40 -20.06 -14.79
CA ALA A 121 -3.48 -19.12 -14.51
C ALA A 121 -4.70 -19.34 -15.41
N ASN A 122 -4.49 -19.51 -16.72
CA ASN A 122 -5.53 -19.68 -17.72
C ASN A 122 -6.71 -18.70 -17.53
N SER A 123 -6.39 -17.42 -17.26
CA SER A 123 -7.35 -16.39 -16.81
C SER A 123 -8.39 -15.99 -17.86
N MET A 124 -8.20 -16.42 -19.11
CA MET A 124 -9.12 -16.14 -20.22
C MET A 124 -10.18 -17.23 -20.42
N ALA A 125 -10.03 -18.43 -19.85
CA ALA A 125 -10.93 -19.56 -20.10
C ALA A 125 -12.41 -19.30 -19.77
N ARG A 126 -12.70 -18.30 -18.93
CA ARG A 126 -14.07 -17.92 -18.55
C ARG A 126 -14.78 -17.05 -19.57
N LEU A 127 -14.01 -16.39 -20.44
CA LEU A 127 -14.50 -15.37 -21.36
C LEU A 127 -15.63 -15.91 -22.24
N PRO A 128 -16.58 -15.07 -22.68
CA PRO A 128 -17.62 -15.48 -23.61
C PRO A 128 -17.02 -16.04 -24.90
N GLU A 129 -17.69 -17.05 -25.49
CA GLU A 129 -17.24 -17.67 -26.75
C GLU A 129 -17.26 -16.69 -27.93
N ASP A 130 -18.06 -15.63 -27.83
CA ASP A 130 -18.24 -14.58 -28.82
C ASP A 130 -17.38 -13.33 -28.55
N LEU A 131 -16.45 -13.39 -27.60
CA LEU A 131 -15.52 -12.30 -27.30
C LEU A 131 -14.15 -12.57 -27.95
N HIS A 132 -13.86 -11.83 -29.02
CA HIS A 132 -12.56 -11.83 -29.71
C HIS A 132 -12.05 -10.40 -29.82
N LEU A 133 -11.42 -9.89 -28.75
CA LEU A 133 -11.08 -8.47 -28.62
C LEU A 133 -9.57 -8.26 -28.55
N ALA A 134 -9.01 -7.55 -29.53
CA ALA A 134 -7.70 -6.93 -29.42
C ALA A 134 -7.83 -5.54 -28.77
N SER A 135 -7.34 -5.40 -27.54
CA SER A 135 -7.17 -4.12 -26.84
C SER A 135 -5.70 -3.71 -26.93
N VAL A 136 -5.40 -2.65 -27.67
CA VAL A 136 -4.02 -2.19 -27.91
C VAL A 136 -3.84 -0.81 -27.29
N ALA A 137 -2.92 -0.70 -26.35
CA ALA A 137 -2.63 0.58 -25.72
C ALA A 137 -1.94 1.53 -26.70
N TYR A 138 -2.10 2.83 -26.49
CA TYR A 138 -1.42 3.84 -27.29
C TYR A 138 -0.88 4.99 -26.45
N THR A 139 0.06 5.73 -27.03
CA THR A 139 0.61 6.96 -26.45
C THR A 139 0.39 8.15 -27.38
N GLY A 140 0.40 9.35 -26.81
CA GLY A 140 0.10 10.59 -27.54
C GLY A 140 -1.38 10.99 -27.48
N ALA A 141 -1.64 12.26 -27.76
CA ALA A 141 -2.98 12.84 -27.69
C ALA A 141 -3.78 12.58 -28.98
N ILE A 142 -5.09 12.47 -28.84
CA ILE A 142 -6.04 12.47 -29.96
C ILE A 142 -6.67 13.86 -30.03
N ASP A 143 -6.59 14.49 -31.20
CA ASP A 143 -7.33 15.70 -31.52
C ASP A 143 -8.77 15.29 -31.91
N PRO A 144 -9.79 15.65 -31.10
CA PRO A 144 -11.17 15.26 -31.35
C PRO A 144 -11.76 15.89 -32.62
N ASP A 145 -11.13 16.94 -33.17
CA ASP A 145 -11.57 17.60 -34.40
C ASP A 145 -11.01 16.90 -35.67
N GLN A 146 -10.12 15.91 -35.51
CA GLN A 146 -9.54 15.16 -36.61
C GLN A 146 -10.10 13.74 -36.68
N PRO A 147 -10.34 13.19 -37.89
CA PRO A 147 -10.87 11.85 -38.03
C PRO A 147 -9.82 10.81 -37.62
N LEU A 148 -10.24 9.77 -36.90
CA LEU A 148 -9.42 8.59 -36.69
C LEU A 148 -9.58 7.60 -37.85
N THR A 149 -8.47 6.99 -38.25
CA THR A 149 -8.43 5.91 -39.23
C THR A 149 -7.52 4.78 -38.73
N LEU A 150 -8.03 3.56 -38.70
CA LEU A 150 -7.23 2.36 -38.44
C LEU A 150 -6.92 1.68 -39.77
N THR A 151 -5.64 1.56 -40.11
CA THR A 151 -5.19 0.72 -41.23
C THR A 151 -4.73 -0.63 -40.70
N VAL A 152 -5.24 -1.71 -41.28
CA VAL A 152 -4.95 -3.09 -40.86
C VAL A 152 -4.30 -3.85 -42.02
N THR A 153 -3.12 -4.42 -41.77
CA THR A 153 -2.47 -5.41 -42.65
C THR A 153 -3.03 -6.80 -42.30
N GLY A 154 -4.29 -7.02 -42.67
CA GLY A 154 -5.03 -8.23 -42.31
C GLY A 154 -4.46 -9.51 -42.92
N SER A 155 -3.69 -9.41 -44.00
CA SER A 155 -2.99 -10.53 -44.61
C SER A 155 -2.01 -11.26 -43.67
N ASN A 156 -1.58 -10.61 -42.60
CA ASN A 156 -0.73 -11.21 -41.55
C ASN A 156 -1.52 -11.77 -40.36
N ILE A 157 -2.83 -11.54 -40.29
CA ILE A 157 -3.70 -11.94 -39.17
C ILE A 157 -4.55 -13.11 -39.64
N GLN A 158 -4.36 -14.28 -39.01
CA GLN A 158 -4.98 -15.54 -39.44
C GLN A 158 -5.91 -16.10 -38.37
N ASP A 159 -7.00 -16.76 -38.79
CA ASP A 159 -7.80 -17.59 -37.89
C ASP A 159 -7.13 -18.94 -37.58
N ALA A 160 -7.80 -19.77 -36.77
CA ALA A 160 -7.28 -21.08 -36.38
C ALA A 160 -7.06 -22.04 -37.56
N GLU A 161 -7.77 -21.84 -38.68
CA GLU A 161 -7.63 -22.62 -39.92
C GLU A 161 -6.58 -22.04 -40.90
N GLY A 162 -5.94 -20.92 -40.54
CA GLY A 162 -4.94 -20.25 -41.37
C GLY A 162 -5.52 -19.35 -42.46
N LYS A 163 -6.81 -18.99 -42.39
CA LYS A 163 -7.43 -18.03 -43.32
C LYS A 163 -7.11 -16.61 -42.84
N THR A 164 -6.75 -15.74 -43.78
CA THR A 164 -6.29 -14.38 -43.48
C THR A 164 -7.44 -13.38 -43.41
N ALA A 165 -7.29 -12.33 -42.61
CA ALA A 165 -8.13 -11.14 -42.73
C ALA A 165 -7.81 -10.35 -44.03
N LYS A 166 -8.67 -9.40 -44.40
CA LYS A 166 -8.40 -8.48 -45.52
C LYS A 166 -7.50 -7.33 -45.07
N ASP A 167 -6.59 -6.89 -45.94
CA ASP A 167 -5.96 -5.58 -45.78
C ASP A 167 -7.04 -4.50 -46.01
N ALA A 168 -7.26 -3.65 -45.01
CA ALA A 168 -8.37 -2.70 -45.01
C ALA A 168 -8.03 -1.41 -44.24
N ALA A 169 -8.66 -0.31 -44.63
CA ALA A 169 -8.62 0.95 -43.87
C ALA A 169 -10.01 1.22 -43.29
N TYR A 170 -10.12 1.31 -41.97
CA TYR A 170 -11.35 1.61 -41.24
C TYR A 170 -11.37 3.10 -40.91
N THR A 171 -12.26 3.84 -41.57
CA THR A 171 -12.33 5.31 -41.50
C THR A 171 -13.46 5.77 -40.61
N GLY A 172 -13.23 6.85 -39.85
CA GLY A 172 -14.23 7.39 -38.92
C GLY A 172 -14.35 6.57 -37.63
N VAL A 173 -13.25 5.97 -37.16
CA VAL A 173 -13.22 5.24 -35.88
C VAL A 173 -13.67 6.19 -34.76
N PRO A 174 -14.74 5.87 -34.01
CA PRO A 174 -15.26 6.75 -32.97
C PRO A 174 -14.46 6.65 -31.67
N LEU A 175 -14.53 7.71 -30.87
CA LEU A 175 -14.23 7.66 -29.44
C LEU A 175 -15.53 7.35 -28.70
N LEU A 176 -15.55 6.28 -27.92
CA LEU A 176 -16.75 5.79 -27.22
C LEU A 176 -16.45 5.53 -25.73
N ASP A 177 -17.47 5.68 -24.90
CA ASP A 177 -17.38 5.27 -23.50
C ASP A 177 -17.41 3.73 -23.42
N TYR A 178 -16.50 3.15 -22.64
CA TYR A 178 -16.55 1.73 -22.27
C TYR A 178 -17.77 1.47 -21.38
N TYR A 179 -17.99 2.36 -20.40
CA TYR A 179 -19.13 2.27 -19.49
C TYR A 179 -20.37 2.87 -20.16
N THR A 180 -21.39 2.04 -20.35
CA THR A 180 -22.65 2.43 -21.00
C THR A 180 -23.83 2.45 -20.02
N GLN A 181 -23.59 2.00 -18.79
CA GLN A 181 -24.55 1.95 -17.70
C GLN A 181 -23.95 2.63 -16.46
N THR A 182 -24.76 3.38 -15.72
CA THR A 182 -24.36 4.02 -14.47
C THR A 182 -25.53 4.19 -13.51
N VAL A 183 -25.26 4.02 -12.22
CA VAL A 183 -26.13 4.36 -11.09
C VAL A 183 -25.29 5.15 -10.09
N THR A 184 -25.88 6.16 -9.44
CA THR A 184 -25.19 6.91 -8.38
C THR A 184 -25.76 6.47 -7.03
N THR A 185 -24.86 6.07 -6.14
CA THR A 185 -25.17 5.74 -4.74
C THR A 185 -25.67 6.96 -3.96
N GLN A 186 -26.26 6.75 -2.78
CA GLN A 186 -26.67 7.87 -1.92
C GLN A 186 -25.46 8.65 -1.38
N THR A 187 -24.30 8.00 -1.30
CA THR A 187 -23.03 8.58 -0.85
C THR A 187 -22.25 9.28 -1.98
N GLY A 188 -22.80 9.35 -3.20
CA GLY A 188 -22.22 10.11 -4.32
C GLY A 188 -21.23 9.34 -5.19
N ILE A 189 -20.97 8.07 -4.87
CA ILE A 189 -20.12 7.17 -5.66
C ILE A 189 -20.87 6.70 -6.92
N GLN A 190 -20.19 6.70 -8.07
CA GLN A 190 -20.73 6.12 -9.30
C GLN A 190 -20.49 4.61 -9.34
N VAL A 191 -21.53 3.84 -9.60
CA VAL A 191 -21.45 2.42 -9.95
C VAL A 191 -21.70 2.30 -11.45
N LYS A 192 -20.69 1.84 -12.18
CA LYS A 192 -20.64 1.89 -13.66
C LYS A 192 -20.39 0.50 -14.24
N ALA A 193 -20.91 0.23 -15.43
CA ALA A 193 -20.73 -1.07 -16.08
C ALA A 193 -20.75 -0.99 -17.62
N GLY A 194 -20.14 -2.00 -18.24
CA GLY A 194 -20.30 -2.28 -19.66
C GLY A 194 -21.70 -2.83 -19.99
N PRO A 195 -22.04 -3.01 -21.28
CA PRO A 195 -23.39 -3.40 -21.70
C PRO A 195 -23.75 -4.88 -21.41
N ARG A 196 -22.79 -5.72 -21.02
CA ARG A 196 -23.01 -7.15 -20.73
C ARG A 196 -23.50 -7.45 -19.31
N VAL A 197 -23.42 -6.48 -18.40
CA VAL A 197 -23.90 -6.59 -17.01
C VAL A 197 -25.40 -6.36 -16.99
N ASP A 198 -26.15 -7.14 -16.21
CA ASP A 198 -27.57 -6.87 -15.98
C ASP A 198 -27.71 -5.51 -15.26
N PRO A 199 -28.48 -4.54 -15.80
CA PRO A 199 -28.66 -3.24 -15.15
C PRO A 199 -29.08 -3.32 -13.67
N ALA A 200 -29.86 -4.34 -13.29
CA ALA A 200 -30.31 -4.53 -11.90
C ALA A 200 -29.16 -4.88 -10.93
N THR A 201 -28.04 -5.42 -11.44
CA THR A 201 -26.84 -5.69 -10.65
C THR A 201 -26.22 -4.39 -10.12
N LEU A 202 -26.29 -3.28 -10.87
CA LEU A 202 -25.72 -2.00 -10.45
C LEU A 202 -26.45 -1.45 -9.21
N ASP A 203 -27.76 -1.61 -9.14
CA ASP A 203 -28.56 -1.19 -7.97
C ASP A 203 -28.17 -1.99 -6.71
N LEU A 204 -27.89 -3.29 -6.86
CA LEU A 204 -27.45 -4.15 -5.75
C LEU A 204 -26.01 -3.82 -5.30
N ALA A 205 -25.11 -3.54 -6.25
CA ALA A 205 -23.76 -3.09 -5.93
C ALA A 205 -23.78 -1.72 -5.24
N ALA A 206 -24.60 -0.78 -5.74
CA ALA A 206 -24.80 0.53 -5.12
C ALA A 206 -25.31 0.42 -3.69
N ALA A 207 -26.27 -0.46 -3.43
CA ALA A 207 -26.80 -0.70 -2.08
C ALA A 207 -25.74 -1.26 -1.12
N GLN A 208 -24.78 -2.07 -1.59
CA GLN A 208 -23.67 -2.55 -0.76
C GLN A 208 -22.68 -1.42 -0.44
N VAL A 209 -22.33 -0.59 -1.42
CA VAL A 209 -21.49 0.60 -1.23
C VAL A 209 -22.14 1.59 -0.24
N ASP A 210 -23.45 1.82 -0.33
CA ASP A 210 -24.20 2.68 0.61
C ASP A 210 -24.22 2.15 2.04
N VAL A 211 -24.09 0.82 2.24
CA VAL A 211 -23.91 0.24 3.57
C VAL A 211 -22.49 0.46 4.07
N GLN A 212 -21.48 0.19 3.23
CA GLN A 212 -20.06 0.36 3.60
C GLN A 212 -19.74 1.82 3.94
N LEU A 213 -20.20 2.77 3.13
CA LEU A 213 -20.01 4.21 3.35
C LEU A 213 -21.11 4.83 4.23
N GLY A 214 -21.84 4.02 5.00
CA GLY A 214 -23.04 4.46 5.69
C GLY A 214 -22.83 5.41 6.88
N ARG A 215 -21.59 5.72 7.24
CA ARG A 215 -21.21 6.63 8.31
C ARG A 215 -20.86 8.00 7.72
N ASP A 216 -21.51 9.06 8.20
CA ASP A 216 -21.48 10.40 7.58
C ASP A 216 -20.70 11.46 8.37
N ASP A 217 -20.18 11.13 9.56
CA ASP A 217 -19.46 12.04 10.46
C ASP A 217 -17.93 11.98 10.35
N ASN A 218 -17.37 11.09 9.50
CA ASN A 218 -15.93 10.88 9.33
C ASN A 218 -15.36 11.43 7.99
N GLY A 219 -16.21 12.03 7.15
CA GLY A 219 -15.79 12.68 5.89
C GLY A 219 -15.34 11.74 4.75
N ILE A 220 -15.21 10.43 4.99
CA ILE A 220 -14.68 9.44 4.02
C ILE A 220 -15.47 9.45 2.72
N ALA A 221 -16.80 9.30 2.79
CA ALA A 221 -17.67 9.24 1.62
C ALA A 221 -17.56 10.51 0.75
N GLN A 222 -17.49 11.69 1.40
CA GLN A 222 -17.36 12.97 0.71
C GLN A 222 -15.99 13.09 0.02
N THR A 223 -14.91 12.72 0.71
CA THR A 223 -13.54 12.69 0.14
C THR A 223 -13.50 11.80 -1.09
N MET A 224 -14.07 10.59 -1.03
CA MET A 224 -14.12 9.67 -2.15
C MET A 224 -14.96 10.22 -3.32
N ALA A 225 -16.12 10.81 -3.04
CA ALA A 225 -16.98 11.41 -4.07
C ALA A 225 -16.29 12.60 -4.77
N ASP A 226 -15.63 13.47 -4.01
CA ASP A 226 -14.89 14.62 -4.54
C ASP A 226 -13.66 14.21 -5.35
N TYR A 227 -13.01 13.10 -4.98
CA TYR A 227 -11.92 12.52 -5.76
C TYR A 227 -12.41 11.88 -7.09
N GLY A 228 -13.70 11.52 -7.16
CA GLY A 228 -14.28 10.83 -8.31
C GLY A 228 -14.17 9.30 -8.22
N CYS A 229 -14.07 8.75 -7.01
CA CYS A 229 -14.08 7.30 -6.80
C CYS A 229 -15.33 6.64 -7.39
N SER A 230 -15.14 5.45 -7.96
CA SER A 230 -16.22 4.68 -8.58
C SER A 230 -16.03 3.18 -8.43
N LEU A 231 -17.12 2.44 -8.58
CA LEU A 231 -17.13 0.98 -8.63
C LEU A 231 -17.51 0.52 -10.03
N ALA A 232 -16.61 -0.20 -10.70
CA ALA A 232 -16.85 -0.84 -11.98
C ALA A 232 -17.37 -2.28 -11.80
N VAL A 233 -18.56 -2.58 -12.30
CA VAL A 233 -19.10 -3.94 -12.34
C VAL A 233 -18.84 -4.54 -13.72
N TYR A 234 -18.27 -5.75 -13.75
CA TYR A 234 -18.07 -6.52 -15.00
C TYR A 234 -18.86 -7.83 -14.98
N ALA A 235 -19.23 -8.31 -16.17
CA ALA A 235 -20.22 -9.38 -16.32
C ALA A 235 -19.73 -10.74 -15.81
N ALA A 236 -20.66 -11.66 -15.56
CA ALA A 236 -20.33 -12.95 -14.96
C ALA A 236 -19.33 -13.80 -15.76
N ARG A 237 -19.16 -13.59 -17.07
CA ARG A 237 -18.14 -14.25 -17.91
C ARG A 237 -16.94 -13.36 -18.26
N GLU A 238 -16.86 -12.14 -17.76
CA GLU A 238 -15.74 -11.22 -18.00
C GLU A 238 -14.71 -11.31 -16.87
N ASN A 239 -13.43 -10.99 -17.11
CA ASN A 239 -12.42 -10.88 -16.05
C ASN A 239 -12.17 -9.40 -15.70
N ALA A 240 -11.51 -9.16 -14.56
CA ALA A 240 -11.29 -7.82 -14.05
C ALA A 240 -10.47 -6.92 -14.99
N TYR A 241 -9.65 -7.49 -15.88
CA TYR A 241 -8.85 -6.73 -16.85
C TYR A 241 -9.64 -6.19 -18.05
N LEU A 242 -10.92 -6.57 -18.21
CA LEU A 242 -11.78 -5.89 -19.18
C LEU A 242 -12.14 -4.46 -18.71
N VAL A 243 -12.07 -4.19 -17.41
CA VAL A 243 -12.15 -2.86 -16.82
C VAL A 243 -10.92 -2.05 -17.26
N PRO A 244 -11.10 -0.95 -18.01
CA PRO A 244 -9.97 -0.24 -18.62
C PRO A 244 -8.90 0.24 -17.64
N GLU A 245 -9.31 0.68 -16.45
CA GLU A 245 -8.42 1.20 -15.41
C GLU A 245 -7.49 0.14 -14.79
N HIS A 246 -7.76 -1.16 -15.01
CA HIS A 246 -6.92 -2.26 -14.54
C HIS A 246 -6.00 -2.86 -15.62
N ARG A 247 -6.20 -2.53 -16.90
CA ARG A 247 -5.43 -3.10 -18.03
C ARG A 247 -3.92 -2.84 -17.93
N GLY A 248 -3.53 -1.70 -17.36
CA GLY A 248 -2.13 -1.31 -17.22
C GLY A 248 -1.27 -2.29 -16.40
N GLY A 249 -1.92 -3.05 -15.50
CA GLY A 249 -1.27 -4.02 -14.63
C GLY A 249 -1.44 -5.48 -15.05
N TYR A 250 -1.93 -5.76 -16.27
CA TYR A 250 -2.22 -7.14 -16.67
C TYR A 250 -0.95 -8.00 -16.75
N ASP A 251 -0.92 -9.06 -15.96
CA ASP A 251 0.09 -10.10 -15.97
C ASP A 251 -0.49 -11.42 -16.52
N PRO A 252 0.04 -11.95 -17.64
CA PRO A 252 -0.34 -13.25 -18.20
C PRO A 252 -0.25 -14.45 -17.26
N GLU A 253 0.57 -14.35 -16.20
CA GLU A 253 0.78 -15.42 -15.22
C GLU A 253 -0.16 -15.31 -14.01
N MET A 254 -0.91 -14.22 -13.88
CA MET A 254 -1.84 -14.01 -12.78
C MET A 254 -3.19 -14.69 -13.03
N TYR A 255 -3.70 -15.38 -12.02
CA TYR A 255 -4.99 -16.07 -12.04
C TYR A 255 -6.18 -15.09 -12.05
N ASP A 256 -7.33 -15.58 -12.51
CA ASP A 256 -8.59 -14.83 -12.49
C ASP A 256 -9.06 -14.55 -11.04
N VAL A 257 -9.29 -13.27 -10.74
CA VAL A 257 -9.81 -12.74 -9.48
C VAL A 257 -11.20 -12.12 -9.68
N GLU A 258 -11.98 -11.96 -8.61
CA GLU A 258 -13.34 -11.41 -8.71
C GLU A 258 -13.43 -9.89 -8.53
N GLY A 259 -12.32 -9.19 -8.31
CA GLY A 259 -12.28 -7.74 -8.25
C GLY A 259 -10.85 -7.21 -8.10
N TYR A 260 -10.72 -5.89 -8.08
CA TYR A 260 -9.50 -5.16 -7.75
C TYR A 260 -9.84 -3.88 -7.00
N GLY A 261 -8.99 -3.51 -6.04
CA GLY A 261 -9.15 -2.32 -5.23
C GLY A 261 -8.94 -1.00 -5.99
N GLY A 262 -9.62 0.04 -5.53
CA GLY A 262 -9.40 1.41 -5.99
C GLY A 262 -8.25 2.09 -5.24
N SER A 263 -7.46 2.88 -5.95
CA SER A 263 -6.37 3.70 -5.40
C SER A 263 -6.18 4.98 -6.20
N THR A 264 -5.35 5.90 -5.72
CA THR A 264 -4.99 7.12 -6.48
C THR A 264 -4.31 6.81 -7.83
N TRP A 265 -3.68 5.63 -7.98
CA TRP A 265 -2.99 5.22 -9.21
C TRP A 265 -3.93 4.78 -10.33
N ASN A 266 -5.09 4.24 -10.00
CA ASN A 266 -6.08 3.75 -10.97
C ASN A 266 -7.32 4.65 -11.03
N HIS A 267 -7.17 5.93 -10.71
CA HIS A 267 -8.25 6.92 -10.69
C HIS A 267 -9.39 6.58 -9.70
N CYS A 268 -9.04 5.91 -8.60
CA CYS A 268 -9.96 5.44 -7.57
C CYS A 268 -11.10 4.56 -8.11
N VAL A 269 -10.77 3.68 -9.05
CA VAL A 269 -11.72 2.72 -9.61
C VAL A 269 -11.50 1.38 -8.94
N SER A 270 -12.45 0.96 -8.10
CA SER A 270 -12.54 -0.44 -7.66
C SER A 270 -13.33 -1.22 -8.70
N SER A 271 -13.13 -2.53 -8.80
CA SER A 271 -13.95 -3.38 -9.65
C SER A 271 -14.44 -4.64 -8.96
N ILE A 272 -15.56 -5.17 -9.46
CA ILE A 272 -16.18 -6.37 -8.92
C ILE A 272 -16.92 -7.16 -10.01
N SER A 273 -16.85 -8.48 -9.93
CA SER A 273 -17.64 -9.37 -10.77
C SER A 273 -19.11 -9.35 -10.33
N GLU A 274 -20.01 -9.27 -11.30
CA GLU A 274 -21.46 -9.47 -11.11
C GLU A 274 -21.79 -10.74 -10.29
N ARG A 275 -20.97 -11.78 -10.41
CA ARG A 275 -21.16 -13.04 -9.66
C ARG A 275 -21.05 -12.86 -8.15
N ASN A 276 -20.13 -12.01 -7.68
CA ASN A 276 -19.97 -11.74 -6.26
C ASN A 276 -21.11 -10.84 -5.78
N VAL A 277 -21.45 -9.79 -6.54
CA VAL A 277 -22.61 -8.91 -6.23
C VAL A 277 -23.89 -9.73 -6.03
N LEU A 278 -24.17 -10.68 -6.93
CA LEU A 278 -25.34 -11.56 -6.90
C LEU A 278 -25.15 -12.82 -6.03
N ARG A 279 -23.94 -13.05 -5.50
CA ARG A 279 -23.54 -14.26 -4.77
C ARG A 279 -23.99 -15.57 -5.46
N THR A 280 -23.84 -15.63 -6.78
CA THR A 280 -24.38 -16.69 -7.63
C THR A 280 -23.74 -18.04 -7.30
N ARG A 281 -24.58 -19.05 -7.02
CA ARG A 281 -24.16 -20.40 -6.59
C ARG A 281 -25.05 -21.46 -7.26
N GLY A 282 -24.48 -22.64 -7.53
CA GLY A 282 -25.23 -23.80 -8.02
C GLY A 282 -25.66 -23.74 -9.49
N ASN A 283 -25.13 -22.81 -10.28
CA ASN A 283 -25.27 -22.85 -11.74
C ASN A 283 -24.50 -24.05 -12.31
N GLU A 284 -25.03 -24.70 -13.35
CA GLU A 284 -24.36 -25.82 -14.03
C GLU A 284 -23.07 -25.39 -14.75
N ASN A 285 -22.99 -24.13 -15.18
CA ASN A 285 -21.76 -23.54 -15.67
C ASN A 285 -20.99 -22.92 -14.50
N ASP A 286 -19.87 -23.54 -14.12
CA ASP A 286 -19.02 -23.11 -13.01
C ASP A 286 -18.51 -21.67 -13.17
N PHE A 287 -18.32 -21.18 -14.39
CA PHE A 287 -17.90 -19.80 -14.63
C PHE A 287 -18.96 -18.77 -14.26
N LEU A 288 -20.22 -19.17 -14.08
CA LEU A 288 -21.29 -18.27 -13.64
C LEU A 288 -21.44 -18.22 -12.11
N ASN A 289 -20.73 -19.09 -11.38
CA ASN A 289 -20.74 -19.09 -9.92
C ASN A 289 -19.62 -18.22 -9.36
N THR A 290 -19.85 -17.53 -8.24
CA THR A 290 -18.77 -16.91 -7.48
C THR A 290 -17.89 -18.00 -6.85
N ARG A 291 -16.58 -17.81 -6.86
CA ARG A 291 -15.61 -18.64 -6.12
C ARG A 291 -15.67 -18.34 -4.61
N TYR A 292 -16.17 -17.16 -4.24
CA TYR A 292 -16.19 -16.64 -2.88
C TYR A 292 -17.60 -16.77 -2.28
N THR A 293 -17.99 -18.01 -1.98
CA THR A 293 -19.37 -18.32 -1.58
C THR A 293 -19.80 -17.71 -0.23
N ASN A 294 -18.84 -17.40 0.64
CA ASN A 294 -19.04 -16.87 1.99
C ASN A 294 -18.19 -15.62 2.26
N GLU A 295 -17.70 -14.97 1.21
CA GLU A 295 -16.80 -13.83 1.32
C GLU A 295 -17.21 -12.75 0.33
N ASN A 296 -17.58 -11.58 0.84
CA ASN A 296 -18.02 -10.47 0.00
C ASN A 296 -16.79 -9.69 -0.49
N ILE A 297 -16.41 -9.96 -1.74
CA ILE A 297 -15.24 -9.35 -2.38
C ILE A 297 -15.51 -7.89 -2.71
N LEU A 298 -16.77 -7.46 -2.93
CA LEU A 298 -17.06 -6.04 -3.13
C LEU A 298 -16.60 -5.21 -1.93
N ILE A 299 -16.95 -5.63 -0.71
CA ILE A 299 -16.59 -4.91 0.51
C ILE A 299 -15.08 -4.87 0.72
N HIS A 300 -14.39 -5.96 0.41
CA HIS A 300 -12.93 -6.04 0.47
C HIS A 300 -12.29 -5.07 -0.54
N GLU A 301 -12.59 -5.22 -1.82
CA GLU A 301 -11.95 -4.43 -2.89
C GLU A 301 -12.30 -2.94 -2.81
N PHE A 302 -13.57 -2.62 -2.52
CA PHE A 302 -13.97 -1.24 -2.29
C PHE A 302 -13.39 -0.68 -0.98
N GLY A 303 -13.10 -1.55 -0.01
CA GLY A 303 -12.37 -1.22 1.22
C GLY A 303 -10.98 -0.63 0.96
N HIS A 304 -10.27 -1.08 -0.08
CA HIS A 304 -9.03 -0.43 -0.49
C HIS A 304 -9.24 1.03 -0.88
N ALA A 305 -10.32 1.36 -1.61
CA ALA A 305 -10.61 2.76 -1.97
C ALA A 305 -11.03 3.59 -0.75
N VAL A 306 -11.76 2.99 0.19
CA VAL A 306 -12.08 3.61 1.49
C VAL A 306 -10.80 3.99 2.22
N ARG A 307 -9.82 3.08 2.29
CA ARG A 307 -8.52 3.35 2.93
C ARG A 307 -7.67 4.34 2.14
N LEU A 308 -7.22 3.94 0.95
CA LEU A 308 -6.20 4.62 0.14
C LEU A 308 -6.64 5.99 -0.38
N VAL A 309 -7.94 6.25 -0.44
CA VAL A 309 -8.47 7.56 -0.87
C VAL A 309 -9.33 8.17 0.23
N GLY A 310 -10.35 7.46 0.71
CA GLY A 310 -11.28 8.02 1.68
C GLY A 310 -10.66 8.41 3.01
N ILE A 311 -9.61 7.72 3.47
CA ILE A 311 -8.87 8.01 4.71
C ILE A 311 -7.57 8.75 4.40
N GLU A 312 -6.69 8.17 3.56
CA GLU A 312 -5.33 8.68 3.34
C GLU A 312 -5.25 10.06 2.65
N THR A 313 -6.30 10.48 1.94
CA THR A 313 -6.26 11.77 1.20
C THR A 313 -6.98 12.91 1.93
N GLN A 314 -7.46 12.67 3.15
CA GLN A 314 -8.02 13.72 3.98
C GLN A 314 -6.96 14.73 4.43
N THR A 315 -7.37 15.97 4.67
CA THR A 315 -6.47 17.00 5.23
C THR A 315 -6.20 16.78 6.71
N ASP A 316 -7.16 16.21 7.45
CA ASP A 316 -6.98 15.75 8.82
C ASP A 316 -6.46 14.31 8.78
N THR A 317 -5.23 14.09 9.25
CA THR A 317 -4.57 12.78 9.20
C THR A 317 -4.89 11.90 10.40
N THR A 318 -5.66 12.38 11.39
CA THR A 318 -5.88 11.67 12.67
C THR A 318 -6.33 10.22 12.46
N LEU A 319 -7.34 9.99 11.63
CA LEU A 319 -7.86 8.64 11.36
C LEU A 319 -6.86 7.75 10.61
N SER A 320 -6.04 8.36 9.75
CA SER A 320 -4.98 7.63 9.05
C SER A 320 -3.88 7.23 10.04
N ASP A 321 -3.43 8.15 10.89
CA ASP A 321 -2.39 7.87 11.90
C ASP A 321 -2.88 6.80 12.91
N GLU A 322 -4.15 6.81 13.26
CA GLU A 322 -4.76 5.77 14.09
C GLU A 322 -4.79 4.38 13.41
N LEU A 323 -5.13 4.30 12.11
CA LEU A 323 -5.07 3.04 11.36
C LEU A 323 -3.65 2.45 11.38
N TYR A 324 -2.63 3.28 11.16
CA TYR A 324 -1.24 2.85 11.19
C TYR A 324 -0.85 2.33 12.58
N ALA A 325 -1.25 3.02 13.65
CA ALA A 325 -1.01 2.59 15.02
C ALA A 325 -1.70 1.25 15.35
N VAL A 326 -2.95 1.07 14.92
CA VAL A 326 -3.71 -0.17 15.12
C VAL A 326 -3.06 -1.34 14.38
N TYR A 327 -2.68 -1.16 13.12
CA TYR A 327 -2.02 -2.21 12.34
C TYR A 327 -0.62 -2.53 12.90
N GLU A 328 0.14 -1.51 13.30
CA GLU A 328 1.45 -1.70 13.96
C GLU A 328 1.30 -2.47 15.27
N ASN A 329 0.30 -2.16 16.09
CA ASN A 329 0.01 -2.91 17.31
C ASN A 329 -0.35 -4.37 16.99
N ALA A 330 -1.23 -4.59 16.00
CA ALA A 330 -1.60 -5.93 15.56
C ALA A 330 -0.37 -6.74 15.12
N TYR A 331 0.53 -6.12 14.36
CA TYR A 331 1.78 -6.76 13.94
C TYR A 331 2.70 -7.06 15.13
N ASN A 332 2.99 -6.07 15.98
CA ASN A 332 3.95 -6.20 17.08
C ASN A 332 3.47 -7.10 18.23
N THR A 333 2.16 -7.35 18.32
CA THR A 333 1.57 -8.32 19.26
C THR A 333 1.26 -9.67 18.61
N GLY A 334 1.70 -9.88 17.37
CA GLY A 334 1.58 -11.14 16.63
C GLY A 334 0.16 -11.51 16.22
N ARG A 335 -0.77 -10.55 16.17
CA ARG A 335 -2.16 -10.79 15.74
C ARG A 335 -2.22 -11.18 14.27
N TRP A 336 -3.32 -11.85 13.90
CA TRP A 336 -3.64 -12.26 12.52
C TRP A 336 -2.56 -13.14 11.84
N PRO A 337 -1.99 -14.12 12.54
CA PRO A 337 -0.80 -14.85 12.11
C PRO A 337 -1.10 -15.67 10.87
N ASN A 338 -0.18 -15.65 9.91
CA ASN A 338 -0.32 -16.44 8.68
C ASN A 338 -1.71 -16.23 8.02
N THR A 339 -2.20 -15.00 8.04
CA THR A 339 -3.43 -14.60 7.33
C THR A 339 -3.11 -13.60 6.24
N TYR A 340 -4.06 -13.41 5.33
CA TYR A 340 -3.98 -12.37 4.33
C TYR A 340 -3.98 -10.97 4.98
N ALA A 341 -4.76 -10.79 6.06
CA ALA A 341 -4.89 -9.53 6.76
C ALA A 341 -3.56 -8.98 7.26
N ILE A 342 -2.68 -9.80 7.85
CA ILE A 342 -1.39 -9.31 8.36
C ILE A 342 -0.32 -9.13 7.29
N GLY A 343 -0.61 -9.51 6.05
CA GLY A 343 0.38 -9.47 4.97
C GLY A 343 0.83 -8.06 4.62
N ASN A 344 -0.07 -7.08 4.73
CA ASN A 344 0.21 -5.65 4.68
C ASN A 344 -1.02 -4.85 5.18
N ILE A 345 -0.84 -3.55 5.43
CA ILE A 345 -1.89 -2.67 5.95
C ILE A 345 -3.11 -2.51 5.03
N ASP A 346 -2.93 -2.61 3.70
CA ASP A 346 -4.04 -2.52 2.74
C ASP A 346 -4.96 -3.73 2.86
N GLU A 347 -4.37 -4.92 2.95
CA GLU A 347 -5.11 -6.18 3.12
C GLU A 347 -5.67 -6.34 4.53
N TYR A 348 -4.98 -5.81 5.54
CA TYR A 348 -5.50 -5.69 6.89
C TYR A 348 -6.82 -4.93 6.87
N PHE A 349 -6.81 -3.72 6.28
CA PHE A 349 -8.00 -2.89 6.23
C PHE A 349 -9.13 -3.54 5.43
N ALA A 350 -8.83 -4.06 4.24
CA ALA A 350 -9.82 -4.66 3.35
C ALA A 350 -10.43 -5.96 3.92
N THR A 351 -9.60 -6.82 4.53
CA THR A 351 -10.07 -8.07 5.16
C THR A 351 -10.93 -7.77 6.39
N LEU A 352 -10.48 -6.88 7.28
CA LEU A 352 -11.27 -6.51 8.45
C LEU A 352 -12.55 -5.76 8.09
N SER A 353 -12.59 -5.08 6.94
CA SER A 353 -13.84 -4.54 6.38
C SER A 353 -14.87 -5.63 6.08
N ALA A 354 -14.45 -6.76 5.49
CA ALA A 354 -15.35 -7.88 5.24
C ALA A 354 -15.80 -8.57 6.54
N ILE A 355 -14.91 -8.68 7.54
CA ILE A 355 -15.22 -9.18 8.89
C ILE A 355 -16.23 -8.27 9.59
N TRP A 356 -16.06 -6.95 9.49
CA TRP A 356 -16.96 -5.96 10.10
C TRP A 356 -18.42 -6.16 9.65
N PHE A 357 -18.66 -6.61 8.43
CA PHE A 357 -20.01 -6.87 7.92
C PHE A 357 -20.43 -8.35 8.00
N ASP A 358 -19.72 -9.18 8.77
CA ASP A 358 -19.99 -10.62 8.94
C ASP A 358 -19.98 -11.41 7.61
N ASN A 359 -19.16 -10.94 6.67
CA ASN A 359 -19.06 -11.46 5.32
C ASN A 359 -17.63 -11.82 4.94
N MET A 360 -16.87 -12.30 5.91
CA MET A 360 -15.59 -12.97 5.70
C MET A 360 -15.76 -14.49 5.81
N ALA A 361 -15.03 -15.24 4.99
CA ALA A 361 -15.04 -16.69 5.08
C ALA A 361 -14.17 -17.19 6.23
N GLU A 362 -14.72 -18.11 7.01
CA GLU A 362 -14.08 -18.68 8.22
C GLU A 362 -13.18 -19.89 7.93
N LYS A 363 -12.20 -20.12 8.82
CA LYS A 363 -11.41 -21.36 8.90
C LYS A 363 -11.22 -21.85 10.33
N PRO A 364 -11.02 -23.17 10.54
CA PRO A 364 -10.83 -23.75 11.87
C PRO A 364 -9.55 -23.31 12.58
N ASP A 365 -8.53 -22.90 11.81
CA ASP A 365 -7.20 -22.58 12.30
C ASP A 365 -6.51 -21.59 11.34
N TRP A 366 -5.30 -21.20 11.71
CA TRP A 366 -4.47 -20.20 11.03
C TRP A 366 -3.59 -20.79 9.91
N THR A 367 -3.91 -21.98 9.37
CA THR A 367 -2.95 -22.71 8.52
C THR A 367 -3.10 -22.47 7.01
N ASP A 368 -4.19 -21.84 6.55
CA ASP A 368 -4.45 -21.70 5.11
C ASP A 368 -3.73 -20.52 4.46
N GLY A 369 -3.06 -19.67 5.24
CA GLY A 369 -2.30 -18.51 4.75
C GLY A 369 -3.17 -17.31 4.37
N VAL A 370 -4.50 -17.40 4.52
CA VAL A 370 -5.45 -16.39 4.01
C VAL A 370 -6.48 -15.99 5.07
N ARG A 371 -7.17 -16.95 5.65
CA ARG A 371 -8.33 -16.79 6.52
C ARG A 371 -8.00 -17.17 7.96
N SER A 372 -8.93 -16.87 8.86
CA SER A 372 -8.81 -17.18 10.28
C SER A 372 -10.11 -17.73 10.87
N PRO A 373 -10.08 -18.17 12.15
CA PRO A 373 -11.30 -18.41 12.94
C PRO A 373 -12.06 -17.14 13.32
N VAL A 374 -11.56 -15.94 13.00
CA VAL A 374 -12.27 -14.68 13.26
C VAL A 374 -12.90 -14.22 11.96
N ASN A 375 -14.23 -14.29 11.87
CA ASN A 375 -14.94 -13.90 10.64
C ASN A 375 -16.18 -13.03 10.87
N THR A 376 -16.51 -12.73 12.12
CA THR A 376 -17.60 -11.82 12.49
C THR A 376 -17.10 -10.58 13.23
N ARG A 377 -17.91 -9.52 13.22
CA ARG A 377 -17.67 -8.30 14.00
C ARG A 377 -17.61 -8.58 15.50
N ALA A 378 -18.41 -9.53 15.98
CA ALA A 378 -18.45 -9.90 17.38
C ALA A 378 -17.12 -10.54 17.83
N GLU A 379 -16.59 -11.44 17.01
CA GLU A 379 -15.28 -12.07 17.27
C GLU A 379 -14.14 -11.08 17.09
N LEU A 380 -14.22 -10.17 16.10
CA LEU A 380 -13.24 -9.08 15.96
C LEU A 380 -13.13 -8.28 17.27
N LYS A 381 -14.26 -7.97 17.91
CA LYS A 381 -14.28 -7.26 19.20
C LYS A 381 -13.57 -8.03 20.33
N GLU A 382 -13.69 -9.35 20.33
CA GLU A 382 -13.09 -10.19 21.37
C GLU A 382 -11.60 -10.43 21.09
N TYR A 383 -11.24 -10.69 19.83
CA TYR A 383 -9.89 -10.97 19.39
C TYR A 383 -9.05 -9.70 19.37
N ASP A 384 -9.42 -8.69 18.57
CA ASP A 384 -8.66 -7.47 18.30
C ASP A 384 -9.52 -6.22 18.62
N PRO A 385 -9.68 -5.88 19.92
CA PRO A 385 -10.56 -4.81 20.35
C PRO A 385 -10.12 -3.42 19.86
N GLU A 386 -8.82 -3.18 19.65
CA GLU A 386 -8.32 -1.92 19.11
C GLU A 386 -8.73 -1.73 17.66
N ALA A 387 -8.57 -2.78 16.84
CA ALA A 387 -9.09 -2.77 15.48
C ALA A 387 -10.61 -2.60 15.45
N TYR A 388 -11.33 -3.29 16.34
CA TYR A 388 -12.78 -3.11 16.46
C TYR A 388 -13.17 -1.65 16.72
N GLU A 389 -12.52 -0.96 17.66
CA GLU A 389 -12.85 0.43 17.97
C GLU A 389 -12.53 1.36 16.79
N PHE A 390 -11.39 1.17 16.13
CA PHE A 390 -11.06 1.92 14.90
C PHE A 390 -12.11 1.70 13.80
N PHE A 391 -12.48 0.45 13.50
CA PHE A 391 -13.49 0.15 12.49
C PHE A 391 -14.90 0.65 12.89
N ALA A 392 -15.16 0.83 14.18
CA ALA A 392 -16.37 1.49 14.65
C ALA A 392 -16.40 2.98 14.28
N GLU A 393 -15.25 3.65 14.15
CA GLU A 393 -15.14 5.04 13.65
C GLU A 393 -15.26 5.14 12.12
N VAL A 394 -14.93 4.07 11.40
CA VAL A 394 -15.01 4.00 9.94
C VAL A 394 -16.41 3.62 9.47
N TYR A 395 -17.01 2.58 10.05
CA TYR A 395 -18.21 1.93 9.54
C TYR A 395 -19.41 1.99 10.49
N PRO A 396 -20.64 1.95 9.97
CA PRO A 396 -21.84 1.88 10.80
C PRO A 396 -21.95 0.50 11.46
N ALA A 397 -22.17 0.49 12.78
CA ALA A 397 -22.38 -0.75 13.54
C ALA A 397 -23.84 -1.26 13.48
N ASP A 398 -24.79 -0.48 12.99
CA ASP A 398 -26.22 -0.82 12.97
C ASP A 398 -26.73 -1.22 11.57
N ARG A 399 -25.83 -1.37 10.59
CA ARG A 399 -26.16 -1.78 9.22
C ARG A 399 -25.63 -3.18 8.91
N THR A 400 -26.39 -3.89 8.08
CA THR A 400 -26.04 -5.18 7.48
C THR A 400 -26.13 -5.04 5.96
N LEU A 401 -25.37 -5.85 5.21
CA LEU A 401 -25.45 -5.85 3.75
C LEU A 401 -26.85 -6.24 3.26
N PRO A 402 -27.26 -5.77 2.06
CA PRO A 402 -28.50 -6.20 1.43
C PRO A 402 -28.44 -7.66 0.95
N SER A 403 -29.60 -8.27 0.72
CA SER A 403 -29.69 -9.57 0.07
C SER A 403 -28.94 -9.58 -1.26
N PRO A 404 -28.16 -10.64 -1.57
CA PRO A 404 -28.09 -11.93 -0.86
C PRO A 404 -26.96 -12.05 0.19
N TRP A 405 -26.35 -10.92 0.56
CA TRP A 405 -25.27 -10.85 1.56
C TRP A 405 -25.77 -10.52 2.98
N ASP A 406 -27.07 -10.27 3.13
CA ASP A 406 -27.79 -10.17 4.41
C ASP A 406 -27.73 -11.46 5.24
N ILE A 407 -27.41 -12.59 4.60
CA ILE A 407 -27.12 -13.87 5.24
C ILE A 407 -25.60 -13.99 5.42
N PRO A 408 -25.09 -13.94 6.66
CA PRO A 408 -23.67 -14.12 6.96
C PRO A 408 -23.09 -15.43 6.42
N GLY A 409 -21.77 -15.52 6.38
CA GLY A 409 -21.07 -16.79 6.21
C GLY A 409 -21.37 -17.74 7.38
N PRO A 410 -21.06 -19.04 7.25
CA PRO A 410 -20.94 -19.92 8.42
C PRO A 410 -19.97 -19.32 9.44
N ASP A 411 -20.32 -19.48 10.70
CA ASP A 411 -19.58 -19.05 11.88
C ASP A 411 -19.66 -20.21 12.89
N VAL A 412 -18.59 -21.00 12.97
CA VAL A 412 -18.56 -22.35 13.56
C VAL A 412 -17.41 -22.53 14.55
N TYR A 413 -16.34 -21.77 14.40
CA TYR A 413 -15.05 -21.90 15.08
C TYR A 413 -14.80 -20.74 16.03
N HIS A 414 -15.49 -20.77 17.16
CA HIS A 414 -15.22 -19.84 18.25
C HIS A 414 -14.04 -20.37 19.07
N GLY A 415 -12.84 -19.88 18.76
CA GLY A 415 -11.60 -20.27 19.43
C GLY A 415 -11.47 -19.69 20.83
N ASP A 416 -10.54 -20.25 21.62
CA ASP A 416 -9.97 -19.51 22.75
C ASP A 416 -8.94 -18.54 22.17
N TYR A 417 -9.36 -17.29 21.99
CA TYR A 417 -8.55 -16.21 21.41
C TYR A 417 -7.41 -15.72 22.33
N THR A 418 -7.19 -16.40 23.47
CA THR A 418 -6.25 -15.96 24.53
C THR A 418 -4.81 -16.43 24.35
N GLU A 419 -4.51 -17.30 23.38
CA GLU A 419 -3.13 -17.61 23.00
C GLU A 419 -2.69 -16.67 21.88
N PRO A 420 -2.02 -15.53 22.19
CA PRO A 420 -1.49 -14.65 21.17
C PRO A 420 -0.49 -15.43 20.32
N PRO A 421 -0.61 -15.36 19.00
CA PRO A 421 0.37 -15.93 18.09
C PRO A 421 1.72 -15.22 18.28
N GLN A 422 2.81 -15.97 18.18
CA GLN A 422 4.14 -15.45 18.44
C GLN A 422 4.78 -14.90 17.17
N LEU A 423 5.43 -13.74 17.30
CA LEU A 423 6.39 -13.23 16.33
C LEU A 423 7.46 -14.31 16.01
N PRO A 424 8.18 -14.19 14.89
CA PRO A 424 9.34 -15.04 14.61
C PRO A 424 10.25 -15.14 15.85
N GLU A 425 10.78 -16.33 16.13
CA GLU A 425 11.56 -16.57 17.35
C GLU A 425 12.81 -15.66 17.37
N ARG A 426 12.74 -14.60 18.18
CA ARG A 426 13.89 -13.77 18.57
C ARG A 426 14.51 -14.41 19.81
N VAL A 427 15.81 -14.66 19.78
CA VAL A 427 16.53 -15.22 20.93
C VAL A 427 17.56 -14.23 21.46
N THR A 428 17.99 -14.44 22.69
CA THR A 428 19.08 -13.67 23.28
C THR A 428 20.38 -14.00 22.57
N ALA A 429 21.19 -12.99 22.27
CA ALA A 429 22.55 -13.19 21.81
C ALA A 429 23.40 -13.78 22.95
N GLU A 430 23.90 -15.00 22.75
CA GLU A 430 24.80 -15.70 23.67
C GLU A 430 26.26 -15.40 23.29
N ASP A 431 27.15 -15.33 24.28
CA ASP A 431 28.59 -15.10 24.09
C ASP A 431 28.90 -13.82 23.26
N VAL A 432 28.15 -12.75 23.51
CA VAL A 432 28.35 -11.42 22.90
C VAL A 432 29.77 -10.91 23.21
N ASP A 433 30.49 -10.55 22.15
CA ASP A 433 31.82 -9.93 22.23
C ASP A 433 31.77 -8.55 21.56
N LEU A 434 31.46 -7.53 22.36
CA LEU A 434 31.33 -6.14 21.90
C LEU A 434 32.58 -5.60 21.19
N ASP A 435 33.77 -6.17 21.42
CA ASP A 435 35.01 -5.73 20.74
C ASP A 435 35.13 -6.26 19.29
N THR A 436 34.32 -7.25 18.91
CA THR A 436 34.47 -7.96 17.61
C THR A 436 33.17 -8.25 16.89
N ASP A 437 32.04 -8.23 17.58
CA ASP A 437 30.73 -8.49 17.00
C ASP A 437 30.21 -7.28 16.22
N ALA A 438 29.41 -7.56 15.20
CA ALA A 438 28.81 -6.54 14.34
C ALA A 438 27.31 -6.46 14.61
N PHE A 439 26.81 -5.25 14.77
CA PHE A 439 25.45 -4.98 15.20
C PHE A 439 24.63 -4.25 14.14
N ARG A 440 23.31 -4.36 14.28
CA ARG A 440 22.32 -3.47 13.68
C ARG A 440 21.45 -2.86 14.76
N VAL A 441 21.10 -1.60 14.56
CA VAL A 441 20.03 -0.94 15.31
C VAL A 441 18.78 -0.98 14.43
N VAL A 442 17.77 -1.71 14.88
CA VAL A 442 16.60 -2.08 14.08
C VAL A 442 15.33 -1.60 14.75
N THR A 443 14.36 -1.10 14.00
CA THR A 443 12.96 -0.94 14.43
C THR A 443 12.09 -1.83 13.56
N ASP A 444 11.04 -2.41 14.11
CA ASP A 444 10.03 -3.14 13.34
C ASP A 444 8.80 -2.24 13.19
N SER A 445 8.32 -2.07 11.96
CA SER A 445 7.16 -1.24 11.67
C SER A 445 6.40 -1.83 10.49
N LEU A 446 5.09 -2.05 10.68
CA LEU A 446 4.16 -2.48 9.63
C LEU A 446 4.57 -3.78 8.90
N GLY A 447 5.33 -4.67 9.54
CA GLY A 447 5.81 -5.90 8.92
C GLY A 447 7.12 -5.81 8.17
N THR A 448 7.83 -4.69 8.33
CA THR A 448 9.16 -4.51 7.79
C THR A 448 10.11 -4.13 8.92
N GLU A 449 11.19 -4.89 9.07
CA GLU A 449 12.33 -4.45 9.88
C GLU A 449 13.08 -3.35 9.12
N PHE A 450 13.37 -2.24 9.78
CA PHE A 450 14.18 -1.15 9.28
C PHE A 450 15.42 -0.99 10.14
N GLN A 451 16.57 -0.73 9.52
CA GLN A 451 17.81 -0.43 10.23
C GLN A 451 18.18 1.04 10.07
N ILE A 452 18.82 1.62 11.09
CA ILE A 452 19.39 2.97 10.94
C ILE A 452 20.60 2.93 9.99
N ASP A 453 20.75 3.97 9.17
CA ASP A 453 21.89 4.14 8.27
C ASP A 453 22.18 5.62 8.02
N GLN A 454 23.37 5.92 7.53
CA GLN A 454 23.73 7.26 7.09
C GLN A 454 23.24 7.51 5.66
N TYR A 455 22.53 8.62 5.44
CA TYR A 455 22.14 9.10 4.12
C TYR A 455 22.52 10.56 3.89
N ALA A 456 23.60 10.78 3.15
CA ALA A 456 23.97 12.11 2.68
C ALA A 456 23.20 12.47 1.39
N GLY A 457 21.93 12.88 1.51
CA GLY A 457 21.14 13.18 0.31
C GLY A 457 19.78 13.87 0.47
N ASP A 458 19.28 14.11 1.69
CA ASP A 458 18.05 14.90 1.85
C ASP A 458 18.34 16.38 1.52
N ALA A 459 17.71 16.88 0.45
CA ALA A 459 17.87 18.27 0.02
C ALA A 459 17.10 19.25 0.91
N ASP A 460 16.07 18.77 1.61
CA ASP A 460 15.21 19.55 2.51
C ASP A 460 15.76 19.55 3.95
N HIS A 461 16.55 18.53 4.33
CA HIS A 461 17.26 18.45 5.62
C HIS A 461 18.71 17.97 5.47
N PRO A 462 19.61 18.79 4.88
CA PRO A 462 21.00 18.40 4.65
C PRO A 462 21.81 18.14 5.93
N GLU A 463 21.30 18.57 7.09
CA GLU A 463 21.81 18.28 8.42
C GLU A 463 21.29 16.97 9.05
N ARG A 464 20.21 16.38 8.53
CA ARG A 464 19.64 15.11 9.03
C ARG A 464 20.14 13.95 8.18
N ASP A 465 21.36 13.52 8.47
CA ASP A 465 22.02 12.47 7.69
C ASP A 465 21.82 11.06 8.27
N MET A 466 20.98 10.90 9.30
CA MET A 466 20.55 9.61 9.82
C MET A 466 19.11 9.31 9.43
N VAL A 467 18.90 8.15 8.81
CA VAL A 467 17.59 7.68 8.32
C VAL A 467 17.39 6.21 8.66
N VAL A 468 16.18 5.70 8.44
CA VAL A 468 15.90 4.26 8.43
C VAL A 468 15.83 3.71 7.00
N TRP A 469 16.31 2.49 6.77
CA TRP A 469 16.12 1.73 5.53
C TRP A 469 15.61 0.34 5.81
N SER A 470 14.76 -0.19 4.93
CA SER A 470 14.31 -1.59 5.02
C SER A 470 15.51 -2.51 5.14
N LYS A 471 15.57 -3.31 6.21
CA LYS A 471 16.74 -4.07 6.65
C LYS A 471 17.40 -4.83 5.50
N TRP A 472 18.70 -4.57 5.30
CA TRP A 472 19.49 -5.19 4.24
C TRP A 472 20.97 -5.31 4.65
N GLY A 473 21.74 -6.15 3.97
CA GLY A 473 23.18 -6.31 4.26
C GLY A 473 23.50 -7.08 5.54
N GLY A 474 24.69 -6.85 6.11
CA GLY A 474 25.16 -7.39 7.40
C GLY A 474 25.15 -6.31 8.49
N GLY A 475 25.73 -6.60 9.67
CA GLY A 475 25.97 -5.58 10.69
C GLY A 475 26.96 -4.51 10.23
N VAL A 476 26.63 -3.25 10.49
CA VAL A 476 27.43 -2.08 10.10
C VAL A 476 27.87 -1.24 11.30
N TRP A 477 27.34 -1.55 12.47
CA TRP A 477 27.64 -0.85 13.72
C TRP A 477 28.50 -1.72 14.63
N ASP A 478 29.40 -1.06 15.35
CA ASP A 478 30.19 -1.56 16.47
C ASP A 478 29.67 -0.86 17.74
N LEU A 479 29.62 -1.58 18.87
CA LEU A 479 29.00 -1.09 20.10
C LEU A 479 29.99 -1.12 21.26
N ASP A 480 30.35 0.03 21.80
CA ASP A 480 31.14 0.11 23.04
C ASP A 480 30.23 0.33 24.24
N LEU A 481 30.32 -0.50 25.28
CA LEU A 481 29.55 -0.32 26.53
C LEU A 481 30.44 0.18 27.67
N ALA A 482 30.15 1.38 28.18
CA ALA A 482 30.83 1.95 29.34
C ALA A 482 29.83 2.65 30.27
N ASP A 483 29.97 2.42 31.59
CA ASP A 483 29.12 2.99 32.64
C ASP A 483 27.59 2.92 32.33
N GLY A 484 27.13 1.80 31.77
CA GLY A 484 25.71 1.55 31.46
C GLY A 484 25.16 2.26 30.22
N ALA A 485 26.02 2.83 29.37
CA ALA A 485 25.60 3.44 28.11
C ALA A 485 26.48 2.97 26.94
N TYR A 486 25.86 2.83 25.78
CA TYR A 486 26.47 2.45 24.52
C TYR A 486 26.99 3.67 23.76
N THR A 487 28.16 3.53 23.14
CA THR A 487 28.58 4.36 22.01
C THR A 487 28.37 3.55 20.74
N ILE A 488 27.63 4.11 19.78
CA ILE A 488 27.24 3.41 18.54
C ILE A 488 28.12 3.92 17.39
N ASN A 489 29.10 3.11 16.99
CA ASN A 489 30.17 3.48 16.07
C ASN A 489 30.03 2.74 14.74
N ALA A 490 30.45 3.35 13.62
CA ALA A 490 30.59 2.58 12.38
C ALA A 490 31.71 1.53 12.54
N ILE A 491 31.49 0.31 12.03
CA ILE A 491 32.44 -0.80 12.16
C ILE A 491 33.81 -0.53 11.50
N ASP A 492 33.85 0.38 10.52
CA ASP A 492 35.08 0.81 9.86
C ASP A 492 35.81 1.95 10.62
N GLY A 493 35.24 2.38 11.76
CA GLY A 493 35.74 3.46 12.61
C GLY A 493 35.59 4.85 12.00
N SER A 494 34.76 5.01 10.96
CA SER A 494 34.62 6.28 10.25
C SER A 494 33.72 7.30 10.94
N GLY A 495 33.02 6.94 12.03
CA GLY A 495 32.17 7.88 12.74
C GLY A 495 31.29 7.25 13.80
N VAL A 496 30.45 8.10 14.41
CA VAL A 496 29.66 7.80 15.61
C VAL A 496 28.29 8.47 15.55
N LEU A 497 27.27 7.81 16.08
CA LEU A 497 25.93 8.37 16.25
C LEU A 497 25.90 9.35 17.43
N ALA A 498 25.54 10.61 17.19
CA ALA A 498 25.52 11.64 18.21
C ALA A 498 24.25 12.51 18.18
N ALA A 499 23.78 12.90 19.36
CA ALA A 499 22.77 13.95 19.51
C ALA A 499 23.40 15.34 19.36
N LEU A 500 22.91 16.15 18.42
CA LEU A 500 23.40 17.51 18.19
C LEU A 500 22.56 18.56 18.93
N SER A 501 21.29 18.25 19.20
CA SER A 501 20.36 19.09 19.97
C SER A 501 19.25 18.23 20.58
N ASP A 502 18.22 18.84 21.15
CA ASP A 502 17.04 18.12 21.67
C ASP A 502 16.19 17.43 20.58
N THR A 503 16.42 17.76 19.30
CA THR A 503 15.61 17.27 18.17
C THR A 503 16.45 16.79 16.99
N GLU A 504 17.77 16.81 17.10
CA GLU A 504 18.69 16.52 16.00
C GLU A 504 19.66 15.43 16.40
N VAL A 505 19.73 14.40 15.57
CA VAL A 505 20.67 13.29 15.65
C VAL A 505 21.39 13.18 14.31
N ALA A 506 22.68 12.89 14.34
CA ALA A 506 23.50 12.83 13.14
C ALA A 506 24.60 11.78 13.26
N TYR A 507 25.11 11.39 12.10
CA TYR A 507 26.38 10.70 11.99
C TYR A 507 27.52 11.73 12.02
N GLN A 508 28.42 11.60 12.98
CA GLN A 508 29.60 12.47 13.07
C GLN A 508 30.84 11.72 12.59
N ASP A 509 31.50 12.24 11.54
CA ASP A 509 32.83 11.79 11.06
C ASP A 509 33.94 12.26 12.01
N ILE A 510 33.86 11.77 13.26
CA ILE A 510 34.78 12.02 14.36
C ILE A 510 35.07 10.71 15.09
N ALA A 511 36.19 10.67 15.82
CA ALA A 511 36.50 9.53 16.66
C ALA A 511 35.50 9.40 17.82
N PRO A 512 35.07 8.18 18.16
CA PRO A 512 34.25 7.92 19.34
C PRO A 512 34.91 8.45 20.62
N ASP A 513 34.13 9.14 21.45
CA ASP A 513 34.54 9.68 22.74
C ASP A 513 33.56 9.24 23.82
N ALA A 514 33.95 8.23 24.60
CA ALA A 514 33.13 7.69 25.69
C ALA A 514 32.89 8.68 26.85
N ASP A 515 33.61 9.81 26.88
CA ASP A 515 33.38 10.89 27.84
C ASP A 515 32.40 11.96 27.30
N ASP A 516 32.07 11.93 26.00
CA ASP A 516 31.13 12.87 25.37
C ASP A 516 29.68 12.39 25.56
N PRO A 517 28.87 13.04 26.41
CA PRO A 517 27.52 12.58 26.68
C PRO A 517 26.59 12.66 25.46
N ALA A 518 26.95 13.44 24.42
CA ALA A 518 26.19 13.48 23.17
C ALA A 518 26.28 12.18 22.37
N GLN A 519 27.34 11.37 22.57
CA GLN A 519 27.58 10.11 21.85
C GLN A 519 27.10 8.88 22.62
N ARG A 520 26.54 9.07 23.83
CA ARG A 520 26.20 7.98 24.76
C ARG A 520 24.70 7.72 24.79
N TRP A 521 24.33 6.46 24.63
CA TRP A 521 22.94 6.00 24.52
C TRP A 521 22.66 4.88 25.51
N THR A 522 21.67 5.08 26.37
CA THR A 522 21.15 4.00 27.23
C THR A 522 20.09 3.22 26.45
N PHE A 523 20.14 1.89 26.54
CA PHE A 523 19.15 1.01 25.89
C PHE A 523 18.24 0.43 26.96
N LEU A 524 17.06 1.02 27.11
CA LEU A 524 16.15 0.76 28.23
C LEU A 524 14.91 0.00 27.75
N ALA A 525 14.47 -1.00 28.51
CA ALA A 525 13.37 -1.87 28.13
C ALA A 525 12.08 -1.07 27.93
N ASP A 526 11.35 -1.35 26.84
CA ASP A 526 10.05 -0.74 26.62
C ASP A 526 8.99 -1.42 27.50
N THR A 527 8.41 -0.65 28.41
CA THR A 527 7.36 -1.08 29.33
C THR A 527 6.01 -1.34 28.66
N ALA A 528 5.80 -0.86 27.42
CA ALA A 528 4.56 -1.06 26.68
C ALA A 528 4.48 -2.45 26.02
N THR A 529 5.59 -3.18 25.92
CA THR A 529 5.70 -4.46 25.23
C THR A 529 6.39 -5.51 26.11
N GLU A 530 5.88 -5.73 27.33
CA GLU A 530 6.48 -6.65 28.31
C GLU A 530 6.71 -8.08 27.77
N ASP A 531 5.88 -8.53 26.81
CA ASP A 531 6.00 -9.83 26.15
C ASP A 531 7.10 -9.88 25.06
N ASN A 532 7.63 -8.73 24.65
CA ASN A 532 8.74 -8.59 23.69
C ASN A 532 10.01 -8.10 24.43
N PRO A 533 10.80 -9.01 25.02
CA PRO A 533 11.88 -8.65 25.95
C PRO A 533 13.11 -7.98 25.31
N TYR A 534 13.12 -7.79 24.00
CA TYR A 534 14.22 -7.16 23.25
C TYR A 534 13.88 -5.75 22.77
N ASP A 535 12.62 -5.32 22.94
CA ASP A 535 12.19 -3.99 22.55
C ASP A 535 12.69 -2.98 23.60
N GLY A 536 13.37 -1.92 23.14
CA GLY A 536 13.85 -0.89 24.04
C GLY A 536 13.95 0.51 23.41
N ALA A 537 14.00 1.52 24.26
CA ALA A 537 14.23 2.91 23.88
C ALA A 537 15.73 3.23 23.95
N LEU A 538 16.25 3.95 22.94
CA LEU A 538 17.60 4.49 22.94
C LEU A 538 17.58 5.94 23.44
N VAL A 539 17.94 6.16 24.70
CA VAL A 539 17.90 7.49 25.33
C VAL A 539 19.31 8.08 25.44
N ASN A 540 19.50 9.26 24.88
CA ASN A 540 20.79 9.95 24.88
C ASN A 540 21.13 10.53 26.26
N ALA A 541 22.37 10.33 26.72
CA ALA A 541 22.81 10.75 28.05
C ALA A 541 23.02 12.27 28.18
N GLY A 542 23.23 12.99 27.08
CA GLY A 542 23.50 14.42 27.09
C GLY A 542 22.26 15.29 27.27
N ASN A 543 21.13 14.88 26.69
CA ASN A 543 19.90 15.65 26.69
C ASN A 543 18.67 14.88 27.22
N GLY A 544 18.80 13.58 27.52
CA GLY A 544 17.70 12.74 28.01
C GLY A 544 16.61 12.44 26.97
N ARG A 545 16.89 12.65 25.67
CA ARG A 545 15.93 12.45 24.59
C ARG A 545 16.06 11.05 24.00
N ALA A 546 14.94 10.44 23.63
CA ALA A 546 14.92 9.16 22.93
C ALA A 546 15.05 9.33 21.41
N LEU A 547 15.77 8.39 20.79
CA LEU A 547 15.85 8.24 19.34
C LEU A 547 14.48 7.85 18.77
N ALA A 548 14.03 8.60 17.78
CA ALA A 548 12.76 8.35 17.11
C ALA A 548 12.87 8.52 15.60
N VAL A 549 11.96 7.88 14.88
CA VAL A 549 11.70 8.15 13.47
C VAL A 549 10.83 9.43 13.37
N ASP A 550 11.17 10.34 12.46
CA ASP A 550 10.44 11.59 12.25
C ASP A 550 9.22 11.38 11.34
N GLY A 551 8.16 10.79 11.90
CA GLY A 551 6.91 10.50 11.19
C GLY A 551 6.71 9.01 10.93
N ARG A 552 6.08 8.67 9.79
CA ARG A 552 5.81 7.27 9.41
C ARG A 552 7.10 6.57 9.00
N THR A 553 7.30 5.38 9.54
CA THR A 553 8.48 4.56 9.22
C THR A 553 8.39 4.01 7.80
N GLU A 554 9.21 4.56 6.92
CA GLU A 554 9.40 4.12 5.54
C GLU A 554 10.88 4.18 5.20
N SER A 555 11.28 3.52 4.11
CA SER A 555 12.66 3.58 3.64
C SER A 555 13.05 5.02 3.27
N GLY A 556 14.04 5.56 3.98
CA GLY A 556 14.53 6.92 3.84
C GLY A 556 13.98 7.93 4.86
N THR A 557 13.08 7.52 5.77
CA THR A 557 12.57 8.44 6.81
C THR A 557 13.69 8.88 7.75
N SER A 558 13.81 10.18 7.99
CA SER A 558 14.82 10.75 8.90
C SER A 558 14.61 10.36 10.35
N LEU A 559 15.69 10.33 11.11
CA LEU A 559 15.65 10.22 12.56
C LEU A 559 15.56 11.60 13.22
N THR A 560 14.97 11.62 14.41
CA THR A 560 14.82 12.78 15.29
C THR A 560 15.01 12.36 16.74
N LEU A 561 14.92 13.32 17.65
CA LEU A 561 14.94 13.11 19.09
C LEU A 561 13.65 13.65 19.72
N THR A 562 13.12 12.91 20.69
CA THR A 562 11.85 13.23 21.37
C THR A 562 11.91 12.89 22.86
N GLU A 563 10.84 13.19 23.59
CA GLU A 563 10.68 12.70 24.98
C GLU A 563 10.65 11.16 24.99
N PRO A 564 11.27 10.48 25.97
CA PRO A 564 11.31 9.02 26.01
C PRO A 564 9.97 8.30 25.86
N ALA A 565 8.90 8.88 26.39
CA ALA A 565 7.54 8.35 26.26
C ALA A 565 7.00 8.28 24.81
N HIS A 566 7.67 8.92 23.85
CA HIS A 566 7.33 8.90 22.43
C HIS A 566 8.47 8.37 21.54
N GLY A 567 9.50 7.77 22.15
CA GLY A 567 10.63 7.21 21.41
C GLY A 567 10.22 6.06 20.49
N THR A 568 10.97 5.86 19.41
CA THR A 568 10.82 4.65 18.59
C THR A 568 11.38 3.45 19.36
N ARG A 569 10.74 2.29 19.18
CA ARG A 569 11.21 1.02 19.71
C ARG A 569 12.37 0.51 18.86
N TRP A 570 13.51 0.28 19.50
CA TRP A 570 14.70 -0.23 18.87
C TRP A 570 15.04 -1.61 19.40
N LEU A 571 15.70 -2.38 18.54
CA LEU A 571 16.33 -3.65 18.83
C LEU A 571 17.80 -3.56 18.44
N PHE A 572 18.67 -4.16 19.24
CA PHE A 572 20.05 -4.42 18.86
C PHE A 572 20.19 -5.87 18.41
N GLU A 573 20.23 -6.09 17.10
CA GLU A 573 20.55 -7.38 16.51
C GLU A 573 22.07 -7.55 16.49
N ASP A 574 22.56 -8.59 17.15
CA ASP A 574 23.93 -9.04 17.02
C ASP A 574 24.02 -9.95 15.78
N THR A 575 24.54 -9.39 14.69
CA THR A 575 24.56 -10.11 13.41
C THR A 575 25.61 -11.21 13.39
N THR A 576 26.68 -11.08 14.17
CA THR A 576 27.70 -12.12 14.32
C THR A 576 27.14 -13.31 15.08
N ARG A 577 26.44 -13.06 16.19
CA ARG A 577 25.77 -14.13 16.96
C ARG A 577 24.59 -14.71 16.20
N THR A 578 23.86 -13.90 15.44
CA THR A 578 22.78 -14.37 14.56
C THR A 578 23.31 -15.40 13.55
N GLU A 579 24.44 -15.12 12.91
CA GLU A 579 25.09 -16.08 11.99
C GLU A 579 25.54 -17.35 12.72
N ALA A 580 26.12 -17.21 13.92
CA ALA A 580 26.62 -18.34 14.71
C ALA A 580 25.50 -19.24 15.27
N GLN A 581 24.39 -18.65 15.73
CA GLN A 581 23.24 -19.33 16.34
C GLN A 581 22.26 -19.87 15.29
N GLY A 582 22.25 -19.29 14.08
CA GLY A 582 21.33 -19.68 13.00
C GLY A 582 19.90 -19.17 13.17
N THR A 583 19.67 -18.26 14.12
CA THR A 583 18.42 -17.54 14.34
C THR A 583 18.73 -16.11 14.78
N ALA A 584 17.80 -15.18 14.57
CA ALA A 584 17.99 -13.77 14.90
C ALA A 584 18.23 -13.59 16.41
N ALA A 585 19.40 -13.03 16.73
CA ALA A 585 19.94 -12.95 18.08
C ALA A 585 20.08 -11.48 18.50
N TYR A 586 19.52 -11.13 19.66
CA TYR A 586 19.38 -9.73 20.09
C TYR A 586 19.94 -9.50 21.49
N LEU A 587 20.41 -8.27 21.74
CA LEU A 587 20.74 -7.82 23.09
C LEU A 587 19.45 -7.56 23.88
N VAL A 588 19.51 -7.83 25.19
CA VAL A 588 18.41 -7.54 26.11
C VAL A 588 18.62 -6.14 26.68
N PRO A 589 17.65 -5.21 26.55
CA PRO A 589 17.74 -3.88 27.14
C PRO A 589 17.74 -3.93 28.67
N ASP A 590 18.33 -2.92 29.29
CA ASP A 590 18.34 -2.76 30.74
C ASP A 590 16.98 -2.25 31.25
N SER A 591 16.58 -2.62 32.47
CA SER A 591 15.38 -2.03 33.08
C SER A 591 15.67 -0.63 33.62
N ASP A 592 14.73 0.29 33.43
CA ASP A 592 14.77 1.59 34.11
C ASP A 592 14.52 1.44 35.62
N THR A 593 15.50 1.86 36.42
CA THR A 593 15.47 1.79 37.89
C THR A 593 15.55 3.16 38.55
N THR A 594 15.49 4.23 37.75
CA THR A 594 15.62 5.61 38.21
C THR A 594 14.24 6.24 38.34
N ALA A 595 13.99 6.95 39.43
CA ALA A 595 12.71 7.62 39.63
C ALA A 595 12.70 9.02 38.99
N PRO A 596 11.54 9.52 38.53
CA PRO A 596 11.42 10.86 37.97
C PRO A 596 11.91 11.98 38.89
N GLU A 597 12.49 13.02 38.30
CA GLU A 597 12.73 14.28 38.99
C GLU A 597 11.47 15.13 39.00
N LEU A 598 11.04 15.58 40.18
CA LEU A 598 9.83 16.38 40.36
C LEU A 598 10.17 17.80 40.83
N GLY A 599 9.70 18.79 40.08
CA GLY A 599 9.81 20.22 40.37
C GLY A 599 8.46 20.88 40.67
N TYR A 600 8.52 22.12 41.18
CA TYR A 600 7.34 22.95 41.35
C TYR A 600 7.60 24.43 41.06
N THR A 601 6.57 25.12 40.57
CA THR A 601 6.60 26.56 40.31
C THR A 601 5.33 27.23 40.82
N TRP A 602 5.46 28.38 41.49
CA TRP A 602 4.30 29.19 41.87
C TRP A 602 3.82 30.02 40.66
N THR A 603 2.69 29.65 40.06
CA THR A 603 2.07 30.41 38.96
C THR A 603 1.28 31.62 39.46
N SER A 604 0.91 31.63 40.75
CA SER A 604 0.39 32.81 41.45
C SER A 604 0.64 32.72 42.95
N ARG A 605 0.26 33.74 43.73
CA ARG A 605 0.30 33.68 45.21
C ARG A 605 -0.58 32.58 45.83
N THR A 606 -1.45 31.96 45.05
CA THR A 606 -2.39 30.94 45.51
C THR A 606 -2.39 29.70 44.63
N SER A 607 -1.43 29.55 43.73
CA SER A 607 -1.41 28.43 42.76
C SER A 607 0.00 27.89 42.57
N VAL A 608 0.16 26.58 42.74
CA VAL A 608 1.41 25.85 42.50
C VAL A 608 1.21 24.91 41.32
N ALA A 609 2.15 24.91 40.37
CA ALA A 609 2.24 23.95 39.29
C ALA A 609 3.38 22.96 39.58
N PHE A 610 3.21 21.73 39.13
CA PHE A 610 4.21 20.67 39.18
C PHE A 610 4.61 20.29 37.75
N GLU A 611 5.88 19.99 37.58
CA GLU A 611 6.49 19.53 36.34
C GLU A 611 7.45 18.41 36.73
N ALA A 612 7.45 17.31 35.98
CA ALA A 612 8.35 16.21 36.19
C ALA A 612 9.08 15.90 34.89
N SER A 613 10.32 15.44 35.01
CA SER A 613 11.13 14.95 33.91
C SER A 613 11.75 13.63 34.33
N ASP A 614 11.87 12.72 33.37
CA ASP A 614 12.48 11.43 33.58
C ASP A 614 13.39 11.12 32.37
N THR A 615 14.63 10.71 32.66
CA THR A 615 15.63 10.41 31.63
C THR A 615 15.66 8.93 31.25
N GLY A 616 14.73 8.13 31.76
CA GLY A 616 14.59 6.70 31.50
C GLY A 616 13.34 6.41 30.70
N SER A 617 12.38 5.74 31.32
CA SER A 617 11.12 5.28 30.72
C SER A 617 10.11 6.41 30.47
N GLY A 618 10.38 7.64 30.94
CA GLY A 618 9.51 8.79 30.78
C GLY A 618 8.43 8.87 31.85
N VAL A 619 7.86 10.06 32.06
CA VAL A 619 6.88 10.30 33.14
C VAL A 619 5.50 9.75 32.75
N ALA A 620 4.98 8.80 33.52
CA ALA A 620 3.61 8.29 33.36
C ALA A 620 2.57 9.20 34.02
N THR A 621 2.79 9.54 35.30
CA THR A 621 1.81 10.30 36.08
C THR A 621 2.45 11.25 37.08
N ILE A 622 1.74 12.33 37.40
CA ILE A 622 2.00 13.19 38.55
C ILE A 622 0.77 13.15 39.45
N GLU A 623 0.96 12.96 40.74
CA GLU A 623 -0.09 13.00 41.75
C GLU A 623 0.21 14.05 42.82
N TYR A 624 -0.83 14.64 43.39
CA TYR A 624 -0.72 15.56 44.53
C TYR A 624 -1.78 15.30 45.60
N ARG A 625 -1.49 15.74 46.82
CA ARG A 625 -2.46 15.81 47.92
C ARG A 625 -2.28 17.11 48.71
N ILE A 626 -3.35 17.54 49.38
CA ILE A 626 -3.35 18.76 50.20
C ILE A 626 -3.66 18.38 51.65
N ASN A 627 -2.85 18.87 52.58
CA ASN A 627 -3.02 18.71 54.03
C ASN A 627 -3.23 17.24 54.47
N GLY A 628 -2.47 16.32 53.85
CA GLY A 628 -2.53 14.88 54.15
C GLY A 628 -3.81 14.17 53.71
N GLY A 629 -4.58 14.75 52.76
CA GLY A 629 -5.72 14.08 52.13
C GLY A 629 -5.33 12.99 51.12
N ASP A 630 -6.28 12.51 50.34
CA ASP A 630 -6.03 11.50 49.31
C ASP A 630 -5.20 12.05 48.15
N TRP A 631 -4.38 11.18 47.54
CA TRP A 631 -3.67 11.47 46.30
C TRP A 631 -4.64 11.65 45.14
N LYS A 632 -4.32 12.60 44.25
CA LYS A 632 -5.12 12.96 43.07
C LYS A 632 -4.20 13.17 41.89
N ASN A 633 -4.61 12.70 40.71
CA ASN A 633 -3.92 12.99 39.46
C ASN A 633 -3.83 14.50 39.25
N TYR A 634 -2.63 14.96 38.91
CA TYR A 634 -2.33 16.35 38.59
C TYR A 634 -2.55 16.56 37.09
N SER A 635 -3.48 17.44 36.74
CA SER A 635 -3.74 17.85 35.36
C SER A 635 -3.62 19.36 35.14
N SER A 636 -3.54 20.15 36.23
CA SER A 636 -3.40 21.60 36.18
C SER A 636 -3.00 22.16 37.54
N ALA A 637 -2.52 23.42 37.54
CA ALA A 637 -2.03 24.09 38.75
C ALA A 637 -3.00 24.01 39.94
N VAL A 638 -2.46 23.61 41.09
CA VAL A 638 -3.19 23.36 42.33
C VAL A 638 -3.40 24.66 43.09
N ARG A 639 -4.66 24.99 43.39
CA ARG A 639 -5.01 26.18 44.17
C ARG A 639 -4.92 25.90 45.68
N VAL A 640 -4.21 26.77 46.40
CA VAL A 640 -3.86 26.57 47.82
C VAL A 640 -4.21 27.77 48.69
N ARG A 641 -4.62 27.50 49.93
CA ARG A 641 -4.96 28.47 50.99
C ARG A 641 -3.74 28.74 51.89
N PRO A 642 -3.72 29.84 52.66
CA PRO A 642 -2.62 30.10 53.59
C PRO A 642 -2.44 28.92 54.54
N TYR A 643 -1.18 28.51 54.76
CA TYR A 643 -0.78 27.37 55.57
C TYR A 643 -1.11 25.99 55.01
N ASP A 644 -1.66 25.89 53.79
CA ASP A 644 -1.78 24.59 53.13
C ASP A 644 -0.39 24.00 52.88
N VAL A 645 -0.29 22.69 53.12
CA VAL A 645 0.82 21.84 52.73
C VAL A 645 0.36 21.02 51.54
N VAL A 646 1.02 21.20 50.40
CA VAL A 646 0.83 20.37 49.21
C VAL A 646 1.99 19.40 49.12
N GLU A 647 1.67 18.13 48.99
CA GLU A 647 2.63 17.07 48.71
C GLU A 647 2.38 16.60 47.28
N ALA A 648 3.44 16.39 46.51
CA ALA A 648 3.39 15.88 45.14
C ALA A 648 4.40 14.74 44.96
N ARG A 649 4.09 13.80 44.06
CA ARG A 649 4.99 12.73 43.61
C ARG A 649 4.76 12.47 42.13
N ALA A 650 5.78 11.98 41.44
CA ALA A 650 5.72 11.56 40.04
C ALA A 650 6.08 10.08 39.94
N THR A 651 5.48 9.38 38.98
CA THR A 651 5.76 7.97 38.67
C THR A 651 6.06 7.86 37.18
N ASP A 652 7.13 7.15 36.82
CA ASP A 652 7.51 6.87 35.43
C ASP A 652 6.72 5.68 34.83
N ASN A 653 7.00 5.34 33.57
CA ASN A 653 6.38 4.18 32.91
C ASN A 653 6.92 2.84 33.44
N ALA A 654 8.13 2.80 34.03
CA ALA A 654 8.70 1.63 34.69
C ALA A 654 8.18 1.38 36.13
N GLY A 655 7.35 2.28 36.66
CA GLY A 655 6.76 2.20 38.00
C GLY A 655 7.63 2.77 39.13
N ASN A 656 8.79 3.38 38.85
CA ASN A 656 9.58 4.08 39.85
C ASN A 656 8.89 5.39 40.25
N THR A 657 8.88 5.69 41.55
CA THR A 657 8.16 6.85 42.10
C THR A 657 9.13 7.81 42.78
N SER A 658 9.01 9.09 42.48
CA SER A 658 9.84 10.14 43.05
C SER A 658 9.64 10.30 44.56
N ASP A 659 10.63 10.89 45.22
CA ASP A 659 10.46 11.35 46.60
C ASP A 659 9.31 12.36 46.70
N VAL A 660 8.57 12.31 47.81
CA VAL A 660 7.44 13.23 48.03
C VAL A 660 7.94 14.67 48.19
N LEU A 661 7.65 15.49 47.18
CA LEU A 661 7.95 16.91 47.19
C LEU A 661 6.90 17.66 48.04
N THR A 662 7.36 18.38 49.06
CA THR A 662 6.47 19.12 49.98
C THR A 662 6.59 20.62 49.78
N VAL A 663 5.48 21.27 49.41
CA VAL A 663 5.35 22.72 49.27
C VAL A 663 4.43 23.27 50.35
N THR A 664 4.92 24.22 51.16
CA THR A 664 4.09 24.89 52.16
C THR A 664 3.81 26.33 51.76
N ARG A 665 2.53 26.72 51.73
CA ARG A 665 2.16 28.13 51.57
C ARG A 665 2.37 28.88 52.89
N ARG A 666 3.39 29.75 52.95
CA ARG A 666 3.56 30.68 54.09
C ARG A 666 2.49 31.77 54.05
N ALA A 667 2.02 32.20 55.23
CA ALA A 667 1.25 33.44 55.32
C ALA A 667 2.18 34.61 54.99
N SER A 668 1.70 35.49 54.11
CA SER A 668 2.37 36.72 53.71
C SER A 668 2.65 37.63 54.89
#